data_AF-A0A812TPX6-F1
#
_entry.id   AF-A0A812TPX6-F1
#
_cell.length_a   1.000
_cell.length_b   1.000
_cell.length_c   1.000
_cell.angle_alpha   90.00
_cell.angle_beta   90.00
_cell.angle_gamma   90.00
#
_symmetry.space_group_name_H-M   'P 1'
#
loop_
_entity.id
_entity.type
_entity.pdbx_description
1 polymer ?
#
loop_
_entity_poly.entity_id
_entity_poly.type
_entity_poly.pdbx_seq_one_letter_code
_entity_poly.pdbx_strand_id
1 'polypeptide(L)'
;MGLEKLAQSAHSSPARQRRNRWRATLHRLKTLVARTIREPVGEDVTSKPEQTRDIPTVTNRGCAAQSFLQALESLVASSRLNVASYIREWQNALPKAPGTRLRALFPVPPVREWPDEVHHSFEDVGVVLKVSNFCLGALNCLQTGMKACLGHAAMNKSPSAAQKATQTHVCRMTACLLQRLKEELGPSLPWRGSFAACEPGSFASYEHIRAQAVDLPAKAATCNASKLVGDELRAQIQFATEVFPAGPSTTLEQGIPLSQRAEYIALTVRELRCGKLKLRQEIAGIGGVFAAAKSGGRQRKIWNGAGLSQVAARPPRPRRLASPASFLDMEVEPGQRIYFSKRDASTYFDILQVPEALQPYFGQPPVTVKELVLGGMSIDEVWEACQDVQRDDFCGDCCVYPVYAVWPMGFSWSSAVAQDTTLAVCKAAGIPEEQILSVDHDTPSCHDEVCLVATDDTVLVHKNPEQGAKRLENLDKAFEEHCVPRNPAKDVSLAEKLPALGCDLSNSPAAAQPSRSKLCACICRTLDLLTEEIASPVGLNSSLGVWEWFALLQRGFFSIYDAVYAFVRREPPTEKINVPPAVLNEMLVTLLLAPLLTTQLDRQPLPQLVAADAAPEFGFGVAVCGCTQAEAATVCRLAERRGDYVRLTAEEGDDAYVSRLGKPRQLRYTQRNFKTVISEQARWMAHSGVLEAHAFLLALKWICRHAKKHGHKVPFLIDAKVVVGAITKGRSSARSLRTCLRSAAAHVMAANLLPRLIYIPSESNPADRPSRGRRQRPPANRPVRSSIGKQKFRM
;
A
#
# COMPACT_ATOMS: atom_id res chain seq x y z
N MET A 1 -30.53 -45.70 -29.76
CA MET A 1 -31.83 -45.41 -29.13
C MET A 1 -31.55 -44.83 -27.76
N GLY A 2 -31.93 -43.63 -27.38
CA GLY A 2 -32.55 -42.50 -28.05
C GLY A 2 -32.45 -41.35 -27.06
N LEU A 3 -32.07 -40.17 -27.54
CA LEU A 3 -32.44 -38.87 -26.97
C LEU A 3 -32.14 -37.82 -28.06
N GLU A 4 -32.93 -37.91 -29.13
CA GLU A 4 -33.29 -36.72 -29.91
C GLU A 4 -34.29 -35.91 -29.08
N LYS A 5 -33.96 -34.64 -28.83
CA LYS A 5 -34.81 -33.44 -29.04
C LYS A 5 -34.31 -32.30 -28.14
N LEU A 6 -33.65 -31.32 -28.76
CA LEU A 6 -34.08 -29.92 -28.76
C LEU A 6 -33.09 -29.04 -29.57
N ALA A 7 -33.60 -28.57 -30.71
CA ALA A 7 -33.38 -27.29 -31.42
C ALA A 7 -31.95 -26.68 -31.45
N GLN A 8 -31.26 -26.72 -32.59
CA GLN A 8 -31.34 -25.78 -33.73
C GLN A 8 -30.79 -24.35 -33.50
N SER A 9 -29.65 -24.13 -34.15
CA SER A 9 -29.16 -22.89 -34.79
C SER A 9 -28.45 -21.81 -33.95
N ALA A 10 -27.12 -21.78 -34.09
CA ALA A 10 -26.38 -20.53 -34.27
C ALA A 10 -25.28 -20.79 -35.31
N HIS A 11 -25.59 -20.52 -36.58
CA HIS A 11 -24.62 -20.59 -37.67
C HIS A 11 -23.50 -19.57 -37.45
N SER A 12 -22.28 -20.05 -37.22
CA SER A 12 -21.09 -19.21 -37.19
C SER A 12 -20.75 -18.74 -38.61
N SER A 13 -20.52 -17.44 -38.81
CA SER A 13 -20.25 -16.90 -40.15
C SER A 13 -18.99 -17.53 -40.79
N PRO A 14 -18.94 -17.64 -42.13
CA PRO A 14 -17.77 -18.15 -42.86
C PRO A 14 -16.46 -17.41 -42.53
N ALA A 15 -16.54 -16.14 -42.13
CA ALA A 15 -15.38 -15.35 -41.69
C ALA A 15 -14.82 -15.85 -40.34
N ARG A 16 -15.67 -16.29 -39.42
CA ARG A 16 -15.25 -16.85 -38.12
C ARG A 16 -14.60 -18.22 -38.29
N GLN A 17 -15.12 -19.05 -39.19
CA GLN A 17 -14.51 -20.34 -39.53
C GLN A 17 -13.13 -20.17 -40.19
N ARG A 18 -12.97 -19.22 -41.12
CA ARG A 18 -11.66 -18.87 -41.70
C ARG A 18 -10.67 -18.38 -40.65
N ARG A 19 -11.10 -17.53 -39.71
CA ARG A 19 -10.25 -17.00 -38.62
C ARG A 19 -9.78 -18.10 -37.65
N ASN A 20 -10.65 -19.07 -37.36
CA ASN A 20 -10.32 -20.20 -36.50
C ASN A 20 -9.39 -21.20 -37.20
N ARG A 21 -9.61 -21.49 -38.49
CA ARG A 21 -8.67 -22.29 -39.29
C ARG A 21 -7.30 -21.63 -39.39
N TRP A 22 -7.25 -20.31 -39.64
CA TRP A 22 -5.99 -19.55 -39.66
C TRP A 22 -5.24 -19.62 -38.32
N ARG A 23 -5.94 -19.47 -37.19
CA ARG A 23 -5.33 -19.59 -35.84
C ARG A 23 -4.81 -21.00 -35.56
N ALA A 24 -5.53 -22.04 -35.98
CA ALA A 24 -5.08 -23.42 -35.83
C ALA A 24 -3.84 -23.72 -36.67
N THR A 25 -3.78 -23.22 -37.92
CA THR A 25 -2.60 -23.34 -38.79
C THR A 25 -1.42 -22.55 -38.23
N LEU A 26 -1.63 -21.33 -37.72
CA LEU A 26 -0.57 -20.51 -37.12
C LEU A 26 0.00 -21.14 -35.84
N HIS A 27 -0.85 -21.82 -35.05
CA HIS A 27 -0.41 -22.56 -33.89
C HIS A 27 0.43 -23.78 -34.29
N ARG A 28 -0.03 -24.58 -35.26
CA ARG A 28 0.74 -25.72 -35.80
C ARG A 28 2.10 -25.30 -36.38
N LEU A 29 2.16 -24.18 -37.10
CA LEU A 29 3.42 -23.63 -37.63
C LEU A 29 4.38 -23.19 -36.51
N LYS A 30 3.88 -22.55 -35.45
CA LYS A 30 4.72 -22.18 -34.29
C LYS A 30 5.26 -23.40 -33.55
N THR A 31 4.46 -24.46 -33.42
CA THR A 31 4.89 -25.70 -32.78
C THR A 31 5.88 -26.49 -33.64
N LEU A 32 5.75 -26.41 -34.97
CA LEU A 32 6.70 -27.03 -35.90
C LEU A 32 8.06 -26.34 -35.85
N VAL A 33 8.09 -24.99 -35.90
CA VAL A 33 9.33 -24.18 -35.83
C VAL A 33 10.04 -24.33 -34.47
N ALA A 34 9.30 -24.49 -33.38
CA ALA A 34 9.88 -24.75 -32.07
C ALA A 34 10.50 -26.15 -31.95
N ARG A 35 10.08 -27.11 -32.78
CA ARG A 35 10.64 -28.46 -32.82
C ARG A 35 11.86 -28.58 -33.74
N THR A 36 11.97 -27.77 -34.80
CA THR A 36 13.12 -27.82 -35.73
C THR A 36 14.38 -27.09 -35.24
N ILE A 37 14.32 -26.32 -34.16
CA ILE A 37 15.48 -25.57 -33.61
C ILE A 37 16.20 -26.32 -32.48
N ARG A 38 15.78 -27.55 -32.16
CA ARG A 38 16.48 -28.40 -31.19
C ARG A 38 16.79 -29.76 -31.79
N GLU A 39 17.98 -29.88 -32.37
CA GLU A 39 18.67 -31.17 -32.43
C GLU A 39 20.08 -31.08 -31.81
N PRO A 40 20.55 -32.18 -31.21
CA PRO A 40 21.77 -32.25 -30.42
C PRO A 40 22.97 -32.70 -31.29
N VAL A 41 24.17 -32.25 -30.96
CA VAL A 41 25.40 -32.86 -31.47
C VAL A 41 26.23 -33.31 -30.27
N GLY A 42 26.57 -34.59 -30.28
CA GLY A 42 27.21 -35.32 -29.19
C GLY A 42 28.73 -35.15 -29.08
N GLU A 43 29.20 -35.84 -28.05
CA GLU A 43 30.56 -36.11 -27.53
C GLU A 43 31.63 -36.31 -28.63
N ASP A 44 32.92 -36.01 -28.42
CA ASP A 44 33.78 -36.59 -27.38
C ASP A 44 35.17 -35.91 -27.33
N VAL A 45 36.04 -36.35 -26.39
CA VAL A 45 37.52 -36.23 -26.31
C VAL A 45 38.14 -35.35 -25.18
N THR A 46 38.40 -36.05 -24.06
CA THR A 46 39.60 -36.04 -23.17
C THR A 46 40.49 -34.78 -23.03
N SER A 47 40.70 -34.32 -21.79
CA SER A 47 42.02 -34.15 -21.13
C SER A 47 41.92 -33.53 -19.72
N LYS A 48 43.00 -33.71 -18.95
CA LYS A 48 43.21 -33.62 -17.49
C LYS A 48 43.12 -32.21 -16.85
N PRO A 49 43.17 -32.09 -15.50
CA PRO A 49 42.67 -30.94 -14.75
C PRO A 49 43.74 -29.87 -14.52
N GLU A 50 43.40 -28.60 -14.76
CA GLU A 50 44.27 -27.48 -14.39
C GLU A 50 43.48 -26.24 -13.91
N GLN A 51 43.78 -25.87 -12.67
CA GLN A 51 43.83 -24.53 -12.09
C GLN A 51 42.54 -23.71 -12.00
N THR A 52 42.05 -23.65 -10.76
CA THR A 52 41.35 -22.51 -10.14
C THR A 52 41.75 -21.18 -10.78
N ARG A 53 40.85 -20.62 -11.60
CA ARG A 53 40.89 -19.22 -11.99
C ARG A 53 40.05 -18.42 -11.03
N ASP A 54 40.71 -17.46 -10.40
CA ASP A 54 40.16 -16.48 -9.48
C ASP A 54 38.84 -15.89 -9.98
N ILE A 55 37.88 -15.83 -9.06
CA ILE A 55 36.70 -14.98 -9.17
C ILE A 55 37.21 -13.57 -9.47
N PRO A 56 36.83 -12.91 -10.58
CA PRO A 56 37.17 -11.51 -10.73
C PRO A 56 36.42 -10.76 -9.64
N THR A 57 37.15 -10.32 -8.61
CA THR A 57 36.80 -9.13 -7.85
C THR A 57 36.35 -8.09 -8.87
N VAL A 58 35.09 -7.69 -8.78
CA VAL A 58 34.49 -6.62 -9.60
C VAL A 58 35.35 -5.38 -9.37
N THR A 59 36.34 -5.20 -10.24
CA THR A 59 37.08 -3.96 -10.33
C THR A 59 36.07 -2.93 -10.79
N ASN A 60 35.77 -2.02 -9.88
CA ASN A 60 35.11 -0.74 -10.13
C ASN A 60 35.65 -0.18 -11.46
N ARG A 61 34.93 -0.39 -12.57
CA ARG A 61 35.20 0.37 -13.79
C ARG A 61 34.88 1.81 -13.42
N GLY A 62 35.92 2.63 -13.33
CA GLY A 62 35.87 4.02 -12.90
C GLY A 62 34.76 4.78 -13.63
N CYS A 63 33.65 4.95 -12.94
CA CYS A 63 32.60 5.88 -13.32
C CYS A 63 32.64 6.95 -12.24
N ALA A 64 32.95 8.18 -12.62
CA ALA A 64 32.87 9.33 -11.72
C ALA A 64 31.52 9.30 -10.99
N ALA A 65 31.51 9.60 -9.69
CA ALA A 65 30.29 9.63 -8.90
C ALA A 65 29.24 10.51 -9.60
N GLN A 66 28.20 9.89 -10.16
CA GLN A 66 27.11 10.62 -10.79
C GLN A 66 26.16 11.13 -9.71
N SER A 67 25.83 12.42 -9.75
CA SER A 67 24.75 12.97 -8.93
C SER A 67 23.39 12.46 -9.39
N PHE A 68 22.38 12.57 -8.53
CA PHE A 68 20.99 12.20 -8.88
C PHE A 68 20.50 12.94 -10.13
N LEU A 69 20.82 14.24 -10.26
CA LEU A 69 20.49 15.02 -11.44
C LEU A 69 21.15 14.44 -12.69
N GLN A 70 22.45 14.15 -12.65
CA GLN A 70 23.18 13.64 -13.81
C GLN A 70 22.62 12.29 -14.28
N ALA A 71 22.21 11.42 -13.34
CA ALA A 71 21.55 10.17 -13.67
C ALA A 71 20.20 10.41 -14.37
N LEU A 72 19.36 11.32 -13.86
CA LEU A 72 18.09 11.68 -14.50
C LEU A 72 18.29 12.35 -15.87
N GLU A 73 19.23 13.26 -16.00
CA GLU A 73 19.57 13.90 -17.28
C GLU A 73 19.99 12.87 -18.32
N SER A 74 20.84 11.91 -17.93
CA SER A 74 21.27 10.83 -18.80
C SER A 74 20.09 9.97 -19.27
N LEU A 75 19.20 9.56 -18.35
CA LEU A 75 18.01 8.78 -18.67
C LEU A 75 17.04 9.58 -19.57
N VAL A 76 16.76 10.83 -19.26
CA VAL A 76 15.84 11.68 -20.05
C VAL A 76 16.44 12.05 -21.41
N ALA A 77 17.75 12.21 -21.54
CA ALA A 77 18.38 12.56 -22.81
C ALA A 77 18.48 11.36 -23.76
N SER A 78 18.92 10.21 -23.25
CA SER A 78 19.26 9.04 -24.08
C SER A 78 18.09 8.11 -24.36
N SER A 79 17.09 8.06 -23.47
CA SER A 79 16.05 7.04 -23.52
C SER A 79 14.97 7.31 -24.57
N ARG A 80 14.46 6.25 -25.20
CA ARG A 80 13.31 6.28 -26.11
C ARG A 80 11.97 6.07 -25.39
N LEU A 81 11.97 5.97 -24.06
CA LEU A 81 10.75 5.81 -23.26
C LEU A 81 9.80 7.00 -23.49
N ASN A 82 8.49 6.74 -23.45
CA ASN A 82 7.46 7.73 -23.76
C ASN A 82 7.60 8.99 -22.89
N VAL A 83 7.82 8.83 -21.58
CA VAL A 83 7.97 9.98 -20.66
C VAL A 83 9.22 10.80 -20.97
N ALA A 84 10.35 10.17 -21.33
CA ALA A 84 11.57 10.88 -21.70
C ALA A 84 11.36 11.69 -22.98
N SER A 85 10.76 11.06 -24.01
CA SER A 85 10.38 11.74 -25.26
C SER A 85 9.44 12.92 -25.02
N TYR A 86 8.41 12.72 -24.20
CA TYR A 86 7.46 13.76 -23.83
C TYR A 86 8.14 14.95 -23.15
N ILE A 87 9.04 14.70 -22.19
CA ILE A 87 9.76 15.74 -21.45
C ILE A 87 10.63 16.57 -22.40
N ARG A 88 11.38 15.93 -23.30
CA ARG A 88 12.22 16.63 -24.28
C ARG A 88 11.39 17.52 -25.21
N GLU A 89 10.24 17.02 -25.70
CA GLU A 89 9.33 17.83 -26.53
C GLU A 89 8.74 19.00 -25.74
N TRP A 90 8.28 18.76 -24.50
CA TRP A 90 7.70 19.79 -23.64
C TRP A 90 8.69 20.89 -23.24
N GLN A 91 9.95 20.54 -22.96
CA GLN A 91 11.00 21.51 -22.64
C GLN A 91 11.32 22.43 -23.84
N ASN A 92 11.20 21.92 -25.06
CA ASN A 92 11.47 22.67 -26.30
C ASN A 92 10.22 23.37 -26.87
N ALA A 93 9.04 23.16 -26.29
CA ALA A 93 7.79 23.70 -26.82
C ALA A 93 7.74 25.24 -26.72
N LEU A 94 7.51 25.91 -27.85
CA LEU A 94 7.33 27.35 -27.91
C LEU A 94 5.92 27.75 -27.40
N PRO A 95 5.79 28.80 -26.58
CA PRO A 95 4.49 29.33 -26.20
C PRO A 95 3.72 29.85 -27.42
N LYS A 96 2.40 29.59 -27.51
CA LYS A 96 1.58 30.14 -28.60
C LYS A 96 1.24 31.63 -28.37
N ALA A 97 0.97 32.33 -29.47
CA ALA A 97 0.61 33.76 -29.54
C ALA A 97 -0.62 34.12 -28.65
N PRO A 98 -0.75 35.38 -28.21
CA PRO A 98 -1.80 35.80 -27.30
C PRO A 98 -3.16 35.77 -28.00
N GLY A 99 -4.06 34.89 -27.55
CA GLY A 99 -5.42 34.80 -28.10
C GLY A 99 -6.46 34.14 -27.20
N THR A 100 -6.07 33.29 -26.26
CA THR A 100 -7.00 32.70 -25.27
C THR A 100 -6.26 32.33 -23.98
N ARG A 101 -6.67 32.89 -22.83
CA ARG A 101 -6.16 32.45 -21.52
C ARG A 101 -6.63 31.01 -21.28
N LEU A 102 -5.72 30.03 -21.29
CA LEU A 102 -6.05 28.66 -20.91
C LEU A 102 -6.37 28.64 -19.41
N ARG A 103 -7.63 28.31 -19.07
CA ARG A 103 -8.07 28.13 -17.68
C ARG A 103 -7.71 26.73 -17.13
N ALA A 104 -7.17 25.85 -17.95
CA ALA A 104 -6.76 24.51 -17.54
C ALA A 104 -5.46 24.57 -16.71
N LEU A 105 -5.31 23.65 -15.75
CA LEU A 105 -4.06 23.51 -15.02
C LEU A 105 -2.94 22.97 -15.92
N PHE A 106 -3.26 21.96 -16.74
CA PHE A 106 -2.34 21.28 -17.62
C PHE A 106 -2.41 21.76 -19.09
N PRO A 107 -1.29 21.72 -19.83
CA PRO A 107 0.07 21.41 -19.34
C PRO A 107 0.61 22.53 -18.43
N VAL A 108 1.29 22.15 -17.35
CA VAL A 108 1.98 23.12 -16.47
C VAL A 108 3.29 23.52 -17.16
N PRO A 109 3.59 24.82 -17.32
CA PRO A 109 4.83 25.25 -17.96
C PRO A 109 6.06 25.00 -17.06
N PRO A 110 7.27 24.95 -17.64
CA PRO A 110 8.50 24.84 -16.87
C PRO A 110 8.68 25.99 -15.86
N VAL A 111 9.31 25.69 -14.75
CA VAL A 111 9.82 26.66 -13.78
C VAL A 111 11.11 27.25 -14.36
N ARG A 112 11.12 28.57 -14.54
CA ARG A 112 12.28 29.32 -15.07
C ARG A 112 13.13 29.94 -13.98
N GLU A 113 12.49 30.35 -12.89
CA GLU A 113 13.09 30.96 -11.72
C GLU A 113 12.57 30.23 -10.49
N TRP A 114 13.45 30.01 -9.51
CA TRP A 114 13.07 29.32 -8.30
C TRP A 114 12.12 30.19 -7.46
N PRO A 115 11.02 29.65 -6.92
CA PRO A 115 10.09 30.46 -6.13
C PRO A 115 10.71 30.92 -4.81
N ASP A 116 10.68 32.23 -4.54
CA ASP A 116 11.26 32.86 -3.34
C ASP A 116 10.71 32.26 -2.03
N GLU A 117 9.44 31.86 -2.02
CA GLU A 117 8.77 31.27 -0.86
C GLU A 117 9.15 29.80 -0.59
N VAL A 118 10.03 29.20 -1.40
CA VAL A 118 10.47 27.81 -1.24
C VAL A 118 11.93 27.78 -0.76
N HIS A 119 12.10 27.55 0.54
CA HIS A 119 13.42 27.35 1.13
C HIS A 119 14.12 26.08 0.59
N HIS A 120 15.42 26.20 0.35
CA HIS A 120 16.31 25.09 0.00
C HIS A 120 17.72 25.33 0.56
N SER A 121 18.48 24.26 0.75
CA SER A 121 19.85 24.25 1.31
C SER A 121 20.94 24.06 0.23
N PHE A 122 20.54 23.99 -1.04
CA PHE A 122 21.43 23.71 -2.17
C PHE A 122 22.18 24.96 -2.62
N GLU A 123 23.49 24.82 -2.86
CA GLU A 123 24.37 25.86 -3.41
C GLU A 123 23.99 26.21 -4.86
N ASP A 124 23.73 25.19 -5.68
CA ASP A 124 23.29 25.35 -7.08
C ASP A 124 21.77 25.17 -7.20
N VAL A 125 21.06 26.30 -7.35
CA VAL A 125 19.62 26.36 -7.62
C VAL A 125 19.24 25.62 -8.91
N GLY A 126 20.16 25.55 -9.88
CA GLY A 126 19.97 24.85 -11.14
C GLY A 126 19.66 23.36 -10.95
N VAL A 127 20.22 22.73 -9.91
CA VAL A 127 19.97 21.32 -9.59
C VAL A 127 18.50 21.09 -9.20
N VAL A 128 18.03 21.84 -8.20
CA VAL A 128 16.67 21.71 -7.70
C VAL A 128 15.64 22.12 -8.76
N LEU A 129 15.95 23.12 -9.59
CA LEU A 129 15.10 23.59 -10.68
C LEU A 129 14.93 22.53 -11.77
N LYS A 130 16.03 21.90 -12.23
CA LYS A 130 15.97 20.86 -13.26
C LYS A 130 15.19 19.63 -12.81
N VAL A 131 15.44 19.13 -11.60
CA VAL A 131 14.69 17.98 -11.05
C VAL A 131 13.20 18.32 -10.90
N SER A 132 12.87 19.55 -10.46
CA SER A 132 11.48 20.01 -10.38
C SER A 132 10.81 20.02 -11.74
N ASN A 133 11.52 20.44 -12.79
CA ASN A 133 11.02 20.41 -14.16
C ASN A 133 10.84 18.99 -14.70
N PHE A 134 11.69 18.03 -14.34
CA PHE A 134 11.46 16.61 -14.68
C PHE A 134 10.20 16.06 -14.01
N CYS A 135 9.96 16.40 -12.75
CA CYS A 135 8.72 16.06 -12.04
C CYS A 135 7.47 16.68 -12.70
N LEU A 136 7.51 17.97 -13.06
CA LEU A 136 6.43 18.64 -13.80
C LEU A 136 6.18 18.02 -15.19
N GLY A 137 7.25 17.69 -15.91
CA GLY A 137 7.16 17.01 -17.19
C GLY A 137 6.53 15.62 -17.07
N ALA A 138 6.87 14.87 -16.03
CA ALA A 138 6.24 13.59 -15.72
C ALA A 138 4.76 13.73 -15.33
N LEU A 139 4.37 14.77 -14.57
CA LEU A 139 2.96 15.08 -14.29
C LEU A 139 2.18 15.40 -15.57
N ASN A 140 2.76 16.22 -16.45
CA ASN A 140 2.19 16.54 -17.76
C ASN A 140 2.02 15.26 -18.61
N CYS A 141 3.05 14.40 -18.66
CA CYS A 141 2.98 13.12 -19.37
C CYS A 141 1.89 12.21 -18.79
N LEU A 142 1.83 12.05 -17.46
CA LEU A 142 0.80 11.27 -16.78
C LEU A 142 -0.60 11.79 -17.09
N GLN A 143 -0.78 13.11 -17.15
CA GLN A 143 -2.05 13.75 -17.46
C GLN A 143 -2.60 13.32 -18.83
N THR A 144 -1.72 13.12 -19.82
CA THR A 144 -2.09 12.66 -21.17
C THR A 144 -2.38 11.16 -21.25
N GLY A 145 -2.19 10.42 -20.15
CA GLY A 145 -2.26 8.96 -20.10
C GLY A 145 -0.91 8.26 -20.35
N MET A 146 0.21 8.99 -20.22
CA MET A 146 1.59 8.55 -20.52
C MET A 146 1.88 8.38 -22.03
N LYS A 147 1.39 9.32 -22.84
CA LYS A 147 1.70 9.38 -24.28
C LYS A 147 3.13 9.89 -24.50
N ALA A 148 3.72 9.49 -25.63
CA ALA A 148 5.09 9.87 -25.99
C ALA A 148 5.24 11.33 -26.48
N CYS A 149 4.14 11.98 -26.86
CA CYS A 149 4.15 13.33 -27.41
C CYS A 149 3.18 14.27 -26.70
N LEU A 150 3.53 15.56 -26.70
CA LEU A 150 2.70 16.65 -26.18
C LEU A 150 1.44 16.85 -27.05
N GLY A 151 1.56 16.56 -28.35
CA GLY A 151 0.50 16.79 -29.33
C GLY A 151 0.25 18.29 -29.56
N HIS A 152 -0.98 18.66 -29.92
CA HIS A 152 -1.35 20.06 -30.20
C HIS A 152 -1.59 20.92 -28.93
N ALA A 153 -1.14 20.46 -27.75
CA ALA A 153 -1.43 21.14 -26.49
C ALA A 153 -0.77 22.52 -26.45
N ALA A 154 -1.59 23.56 -26.39
CA ALA A 154 -1.12 24.93 -26.27
C ALA A 154 -0.56 25.18 -24.86
N MET A 155 0.57 25.89 -24.78
CA MET A 155 1.15 26.37 -23.53
C MET A 155 0.93 27.87 -23.39
N ASN A 156 0.52 28.31 -22.19
CA ASN A 156 0.43 29.73 -21.87
C ASN A 156 1.83 30.37 -21.90
N LYS A 157 1.93 31.61 -22.38
CA LYS A 157 3.17 32.42 -22.31
C LYS A 157 3.63 32.66 -20.87
N SER A 158 2.69 32.75 -19.93
CA SER A 158 2.96 32.93 -18.50
C SER A 158 2.08 31.98 -17.67
N PRO A 159 2.59 31.41 -16.57
CA PRO A 159 1.81 30.51 -15.72
C PRO A 159 0.63 31.26 -15.07
N SER A 160 -0.55 30.63 -15.07
CA SER A 160 -1.69 31.07 -14.27
C SER A 160 -1.42 30.95 -12.77
N ALA A 161 -2.24 31.59 -11.93
CA ALA A 161 -2.10 31.47 -10.47
C ALA A 161 -2.13 30.01 -9.96
N ALA A 162 -2.99 29.17 -10.55
CA ALA A 162 -3.04 27.75 -10.22
C ALA A 162 -1.78 26.99 -10.67
N GLN A 163 -1.25 27.32 -11.85
CA GLN A 163 0.01 26.75 -12.33
C GLN A 163 1.20 27.17 -11.46
N LYS A 164 1.25 28.44 -11.03
CA LYS A 164 2.26 28.91 -10.06
C LYS A 164 2.16 28.17 -8.73
N ALA A 165 0.96 27.99 -8.19
CA ALA A 165 0.77 27.21 -6.95
C ALA A 165 1.26 25.75 -7.09
N THR A 166 1.00 25.11 -8.24
CA THR A 166 1.56 23.78 -8.56
C THR A 166 3.09 23.81 -8.66
N GLN A 167 3.67 24.81 -9.34
CA GLN A 167 5.12 24.96 -9.43
C GLN A 167 5.76 25.10 -8.05
N THR A 168 5.25 26.00 -7.19
CA THR A 168 5.69 26.17 -5.80
C THR A 168 5.59 24.86 -5.01
N HIS A 169 4.47 24.14 -5.13
CA HIS A 169 4.30 22.83 -4.49
C HIS A 169 5.37 21.82 -4.95
N VAL A 170 5.54 21.63 -6.26
CA VAL A 170 6.51 20.68 -6.82
C VAL A 170 7.95 21.04 -6.47
N CYS A 171 8.30 22.33 -6.50
CA CYS A 171 9.62 22.83 -6.07
C CYS A 171 9.88 22.48 -4.60
N ARG A 172 8.91 22.75 -3.70
CA ARG A 172 9.02 22.41 -2.28
C ARG A 172 9.22 20.91 -2.05
N MET A 173 8.43 20.10 -2.76
CA MET A 173 8.52 18.65 -2.62
C MET A 173 9.84 18.08 -3.16
N THR A 174 10.32 18.64 -4.27
CA THR A 174 11.61 18.28 -4.85
C THR A 174 12.78 18.65 -3.94
N ALA A 175 12.79 19.86 -3.38
CA ALA A 175 13.81 20.28 -2.42
C ALA A 175 13.85 19.36 -1.20
N CYS A 176 12.68 18.97 -0.67
CA CYS A 176 12.58 18.02 0.44
C CYS A 176 13.15 16.63 0.08
N LEU A 177 12.81 16.08 -1.09
CA LEU A 177 13.36 14.80 -1.53
C LEU A 177 14.88 14.85 -1.67
N LEU A 178 15.40 15.86 -2.35
CA LEU A 178 16.84 15.98 -2.60
C LEU A 178 17.62 16.16 -1.28
N GLN A 179 17.08 16.90 -0.32
CA GLN A 179 17.69 17.05 0.99
C GLN A 179 17.75 15.70 1.72
N ARG A 180 16.66 14.92 1.67
CA ARG A 180 16.61 13.56 2.24
C ARG A 180 17.60 12.61 1.57
N LEU A 181 17.79 12.70 0.24
CA LEU A 181 18.81 11.94 -0.48
C LEU A 181 20.22 12.31 0.00
N LYS A 182 20.51 13.62 0.11
CA LYS A 182 21.80 14.14 0.58
C LYS A 182 22.12 13.69 2.01
N GLU A 183 21.13 13.71 2.90
CA GLU A 183 21.29 13.27 4.29
C GLU A 183 21.56 11.77 4.43
N GLU A 184 20.96 10.93 3.58
CA GLU A 184 21.07 9.48 3.69
C GLU A 184 22.28 8.92 2.93
N LEU A 185 22.57 9.46 1.75
CA LEU A 185 23.58 8.92 0.83
C LEU A 185 24.85 9.76 0.77
N GLY A 186 24.86 10.96 1.35
CA GLY A 186 25.99 11.87 1.29
C GLY A 186 26.18 12.49 -0.10
N PRO A 187 27.43 12.80 -0.52
CA PRO A 187 27.71 13.51 -1.77
C PRO A 187 27.67 12.62 -3.03
N SER A 188 27.77 11.29 -2.88
CA SER A 188 27.76 10.34 -4.00
C SER A 188 26.48 9.49 -3.99
N LEU A 189 25.99 9.13 -5.18
CA LEU A 189 24.80 8.29 -5.33
C LEU A 189 25.23 6.86 -5.72
N PRO A 190 25.33 5.89 -4.79
CA PRO A 190 25.80 4.54 -5.07
C PRO A 190 24.68 3.66 -5.65
N TRP A 191 24.20 4.00 -6.86
CA TRP A 191 23.06 3.30 -7.45
C TRP A 191 23.44 2.12 -8.35
N ARG A 192 24.61 2.13 -8.98
CA ARG A 192 25.04 1.04 -9.90
C ARG A 192 25.16 -0.29 -9.15
N GLY A 193 24.56 -1.34 -9.71
CA GLY A 193 24.49 -2.68 -9.13
C GLY A 193 23.50 -2.82 -7.96
N SER A 194 22.82 -1.74 -7.54
CA SER A 194 21.93 -1.79 -6.38
C SER A 194 20.66 -2.60 -6.61
N PHE A 195 20.23 -2.82 -7.85
CA PHE A 195 19.08 -3.68 -8.17
C PHE A 195 19.38 -5.15 -7.91
N ALA A 196 20.65 -5.56 -7.92
CA ALA A 196 21.04 -6.93 -7.56
C ALA A 196 20.51 -7.35 -6.19
N ALA A 197 20.36 -6.41 -5.25
CA ALA A 197 19.76 -6.67 -3.93
C ALA A 197 18.30 -7.17 -3.97
N CYS A 198 17.61 -7.01 -5.10
CA CYS A 198 16.25 -7.52 -5.32
C CYS A 198 16.24 -8.90 -5.99
N GLU A 199 17.35 -9.32 -6.61
CA GLU A 199 17.42 -10.53 -7.40
C GLU A 199 17.47 -11.80 -6.52
N PRO A 200 17.00 -12.96 -7.04
CA PRO A 200 17.12 -14.24 -6.37
C PRO A 200 18.60 -14.51 -6.02
N GLY A 201 18.87 -14.84 -4.75
CA GLY A 201 20.23 -15.01 -4.21
C GLY A 201 20.77 -13.81 -3.42
N SER A 202 20.13 -12.63 -3.50
CA SER A 202 20.45 -11.47 -2.65
C SER A 202 19.41 -11.18 -1.56
N PHE A 203 18.26 -11.84 -1.59
CA PHE A 203 17.44 -12.01 -0.39
C PHE A 203 18.32 -12.63 0.68
N ALA A 204 18.15 -12.24 1.95
CA ALA A 204 18.83 -12.91 3.06
C ALA A 204 18.67 -14.42 2.84
N SER A 205 19.77 -15.09 2.49
CA SER A 205 19.76 -16.54 2.45
C SER A 205 19.30 -16.95 3.83
N TYR A 206 18.40 -17.93 3.89
CA TYR A 206 18.14 -18.56 5.17
C TYR A 206 19.50 -18.98 5.73
N GLU A 207 19.88 -18.36 6.84
CA GLU A 207 21.19 -18.56 7.42
C GLU A 207 21.20 -19.95 8.08
N HIS A 208 22.39 -20.54 8.17
CA HIS A 208 22.57 -21.65 9.09
C HIS A 208 22.22 -21.18 10.51
N ILE A 209 21.55 -22.06 11.25
CA ILE A 209 21.18 -21.77 12.64
C ILE A 209 22.45 -21.57 13.45
N ARG A 210 22.51 -20.47 14.19
CA ARG A 210 23.51 -20.18 15.21
C ARG A 210 22.77 -19.96 16.50
N ALA A 211 22.76 -20.95 17.38
CA ALA A 211 21.96 -20.98 18.59
C ALA A 211 22.09 -19.65 19.35
N GLN A 212 23.31 -19.25 19.70
CA GLN A 212 23.55 -18.04 20.49
C GLN A 212 23.16 -16.72 19.80
N ALA A 213 23.07 -16.72 18.47
CA ALA A 213 22.62 -15.56 17.70
C ALA A 213 21.10 -15.39 17.73
N VAL A 214 20.32 -16.45 18.00
CA VAL A 214 18.86 -16.37 18.05
C VAL A 214 18.40 -15.64 19.31
N ASP A 215 17.63 -14.57 19.08
CA ASP A 215 16.93 -13.84 20.13
C ASP A 215 15.84 -14.71 20.76
N LEU A 216 15.87 -14.85 22.08
CA LEU A 216 14.84 -15.51 22.87
C LEU A 216 14.44 -14.62 24.05
N PRO A 217 13.17 -14.64 24.48
CA PRO A 217 12.78 -13.97 25.72
C PRO A 217 13.39 -14.68 26.94
N ALA A 218 13.41 -13.98 28.08
CA ALA A 218 13.76 -14.59 29.36
C ALA A 218 12.78 -15.73 29.73
N LYS A 219 11.49 -15.52 29.43
CA LYS A 219 10.43 -16.51 29.54
C LYS A 219 9.48 -16.35 28.35
N ALA A 220 9.19 -17.44 27.67
CA ALA A 220 8.26 -17.52 26.56
C ALA A 220 6.85 -17.90 27.06
N ALA A 221 5.86 -17.84 26.14
CA ALA A 221 4.47 -18.20 26.43
C ALA A 221 3.87 -17.47 27.65
N THR A 222 4.30 -16.25 27.93
CA THR A 222 3.89 -15.47 29.11
C THR A 222 2.49 -14.86 28.95
N CYS A 223 2.08 -14.56 27.72
CA CYS A 223 0.80 -13.95 27.40
C CYS A 223 -0.19 -15.01 26.91
N ASN A 224 -1.26 -15.26 27.67
CA ASN A 224 -2.34 -16.16 27.26
C ASN A 224 -3.26 -15.46 26.24
N ALA A 225 -2.87 -15.52 24.97
CA ALA A 225 -3.58 -14.87 23.87
C ALA A 225 -5.06 -15.30 23.80
N SER A 226 -5.37 -16.57 24.08
CA SER A 226 -6.74 -17.11 24.05
C SER A 226 -7.69 -16.41 25.02
N LYS A 227 -7.17 -15.87 26.13
CA LYS A 227 -7.95 -15.08 27.11
C LYS A 227 -8.16 -13.62 26.68
N LEU A 228 -7.36 -13.12 25.75
CA LEU A 228 -7.35 -11.72 25.32
C LEU A 228 -8.08 -11.47 24.01
N VAL A 229 -7.88 -12.36 23.03
CA VAL A 229 -8.53 -12.23 21.74
C VAL A 229 -10.06 -12.19 21.88
N GLY A 230 -10.72 -11.53 20.93
CA GLY A 230 -12.16 -11.41 20.86
C GLY A 230 -12.86 -12.77 20.70
N ASP A 231 -14.12 -12.84 21.12
CA ASP A 231 -14.85 -14.11 21.28
C ASP A 231 -14.95 -14.92 19.97
N GLU A 232 -15.09 -14.24 18.82
CA GLU A 232 -15.11 -14.89 17.51
C GLU A 232 -13.79 -15.62 17.19
N LEU A 233 -12.65 -14.94 17.40
CA LEU A 233 -11.34 -15.56 17.17
C LEU A 233 -11.04 -16.62 18.23
N ARG A 234 -11.43 -16.39 19.49
CA ARG A 234 -11.30 -17.36 20.58
C ARG A 234 -11.99 -18.68 20.23
N ALA A 235 -13.24 -18.63 19.75
CA ALA A 235 -14.00 -19.80 19.37
C ALA A 235 -13.30 -20.63 18.26
N GLN A 236 -12.62 -19.95 17.33
CA GLN A 236 -11.90 -20.60 16.22
C GLN A 236 -10.57 -21.23 16.63
N ILE A 237 -9.88 -20.69 17.64
CA ILE A 237 -8.55 -21.19 18.04
C ILE A 237 -8.61 -22.14 19.25
N GLN A 238 -9.75 -22.23 19.94
CA GLN A 238 -9.89 -23.06 21.13
C GLN A 238 -9.79 -24.57 20.82
N PHE A 239 -10.29 -24.99 19.67
CA PHE A 239 -10.33 -26.40 19.26
C PHE A 239 -9.49 -26.63 18.02
N ALA A 240 -8.68 -27.70 18.02
CA ALA A 240 -7.84 -28.04 16.88
C ALA A 240 -8.65 -28.34 15.61
N THR A 241 -9.86 -28.86 15.74
CA THR A 241 -10.76 -29.17 14.61
C THR A 241 -11.23 -27.94 13.85
N GLU A 242 -11.24 -26.76 14.47
CA GLU A 242 -11.62 -25.51 13.80
C GLU A 242 -10.44 -24.94 12.98
N VAL A 243 -9.22 -25.07 13.50
CA VAL A 243 -7.99 -24.64 12.81
C VAL A 243 -7.58 -25.67 11.75
N PHE A 244 -7.75 -26.96 12.03
CA PHE A 244 -7.35 -28.09 11.19
C PHE A 244 -8.54 -29.03 10.95
N PRO A 245 -9.54 -28.61 10.15
CA PRO A 245 -10.76 -29.39 9.92
C PRO A 245 -10.53 -30.71 9.18
N ALA A 246 -9.44 -30.81 8.41
CA ALA A 246 -9.04 -32.04 7.73
C ALA A 246 -8.37 -33.08 8.67
N GLY A 247 -8.14 -32.74 9.94
CA GLY A 247 -7.43 -33.59 10.89
C GLY A 247 -5.90 -33.50 10.77
N PRO A 248 -5.17 -34.46 11.36
CA PRO A 248 -3.71 -34.53 11.30
C PRO A 248 -3.23 -34.63 9.85
N SER A 249 -2.14 -33.93 9.52
CA SER A 249 -1.51 -34.02 8.21
C SER A 249 -0.01 -34.13 8.42
N THR A 250 0.51 -35.36 8.39
CA THR A 250 1.95 -35.62 8.33
C THR A 250 2.42 -35.43 6.89
N THR A 251 2.87 -34.23 6.55
CA THR A 251 3.60 -34.03 5.28
C THR A 251 4.94 -33.33 5.48
N LEU A 252 5.98 -34.05 5.06
CA LEU A 252 7.39 -33.73 4.79
C LEU A 252 8.31 -33.54 6.01
N GLU A 253 9.11 -34.59 6.27
CA GLU A 253 10.35 -34.51 7.03
C GLU A 253 11.34 -33.57 6.32
N GLN A 254 11.50 -32.37 6.86
CA GLN A 254 12.73 -31.62 6.68
C GLN A 254 13.63 -31.94 7.86
N GLY A 255 14.40 -33.03 7.75
CA GLY A 255 15.46 -33.34 8.70
C GLY A 255 16.45 -32.17 8.81
N ILE A 256 17.09 -32.02 9.97
CA ILE A 256 18.16 -31.05 10.14
C ILE A 256 19.44 -31.65 9.53
N PRO A 257 20.12 -30.97 8.60
CA PRO A 257 21.40 -31.45 8.07
C PRO A 257 22.38 -31.74 9.21
N LEU A 258 23.16 -32.81 9.09
CA LEU A 258 24.14 -33.21 10.12
C LEU A 258 25.08 -32.06 10.52
N SER A 259 25.48 -31.23 9.54
CA SER A 259 26.30 -30.04 9.77
C SER A 259 25.66 -28.97 10.67
N GLN A 260 24.33 -28.93 10.76
CA GLN A 260 23.57 -28.00 11.60
C GLN A 260 23.01 -28.66 12.87
N ARG A 261 23.19 -29.97 13.04
CA ARG A 261 22.53 -30.72 14.11
C ARG A 261 22.93 -30.23 15.50
N ALA A 262 24.22 -29.94 15.72
CA ALA A 262 24.70 -29.42 16.99
C ALA A 262 24.09 -28.05 17.35
N GLU A 263 24.08 -27.11 16.41
CA GLU A 263 23.47 -25.78 16.59
C GLU A 263 21.96 -25.86 16.79
N TYR A 264 21.29 -26.78 16.09
CA TYR A 264 19.86 -27.05 16.27
C TYR A 264 19.55 -27.58 17.67
N ILE A 265 20.32 -28.54 18.17
CA ILE A 265 20.17 -29.09 19.53
C ILE A 265 20.44 -27.98 20.56
N ALA A 266 21.53 -27.24 20.42
CA ALA A 266 21.87 -26.14 21.33
C ALA A 266 20.78 -25.06 21.37
N LEU A 267 20.17 -24.75 20.23
CA LEU A 267 19.03 -23.84 20.17
C LEU A 267 17.79 -24.45 20.83
N THR A 268 17.46 -25.71 20.53
CA THR A 268 16.31 -26.43 21.10
C THR A 268 16.38 -26.46 22.62
N VAL A 269 17.56 -26.73 23.20
CA VAL A 269 17.80 -26.67 24.65
C VAL A 269 17.48 -25.28 25.21
N ARG A 270 17.96 -24.21 24.58
CA ARG A 270 17.67 -22.83 25.02
C ARG A 270 16.19 -22.49 24.93
N GLU A 271 15.50 -22.99 23.91
CA GLU A 271 14.06 -22.76 23.71
C GLU A 271 13.18 -23.58 24.64
N LEU A 272 13.59 -24.79 25.01
CA LEU A 272 12.96 -25.58 26.07
C LEU A 272 13.09 -24.87 27.43
N ARG A 273 14.30 -24.39 27.76
CA ARG A 273 14.59 -23.70 29.02
C ARG A 273 13.80 -22.40 29.20
N CYS A 274 13.60 -21.63 28.13
CA CYS A 274 12.74 -20.44 28.23
C CYS A 274 11.24 -20.76 28.12
N GLY A 275 10.85 -22.02 27.89
CA GLY A 275 9.46 -22.48 27.80
C GLY A 275 8.80 -22.23 26.44
N LYS A 276 9.57 -21.91 25.39
CA LYS A 276 9.06 -21.69 24.03
C LYS A 276 8.65 -23.01 23.38
N LEU A 277 9.36 -24.08 23.73
CA LEU A 277 9.09 -25.43 23.28
C LEU A 277 8.67 -26.33 24.44
N LYS A 278 7.94 -27.40 24.10
CA LYS A 278 7.68 -28.59 24.92
C LYS A 278 8.09 -29.84 24.13
N LEU A 279 8.10 -31.00 24.77
CA LEU A 279 8.47 -32.26 24.13
C LEU A 279 7.26 -33.19 24.07
N ARG A 280 7.12 -33.88 22.95
CA ARG A 280 6.07 -34.88 22.73
C ARG A 280 6.60 -36.11 22.01
N GLN A 281 6.01 -37.28 22.27
CA GLN A 281 6.20 -38.48 21.45
C GLN A 281 5.29 -38.46 20.22
N GLU A 282 4.04 -37.99 20.39
CA GLU A 282 3.06 -37.95 19.32
C GLU A 282 2.78 -36.51 18.85
N ILE A 283 2.78 -36.34 17.52
CA ILE A 283 2.47 -35.08 16.86
C ILE A 283 1.47 -35.28 15.73
N ALA A 284 0.65 -34.27 15.48
CA ALA A 284 -0.31 -34.20 14.38
C ALA A 284 0.24 -33.45 13.16
N GLY A 285 1.32 -32.68 13.33
CA GLY A 285 1.94 -31.92 12.26
C GLY A 285 3.37 -31.47 12.59
N ILE A 286 4.18 -31.31 11.54
CA ILE A 286 5.59 -30.96 11.63
C ILE A 286 5.97 -29.91 10.58
N GLY A 287 6.90 -29.02 10.94
CA GLY A 287 7.52 -28.06 10.03
C GLY A 287 9.03 -28.00 10.25
N GLY A 288 9.78 -27.79 9.16
CA GLY A 288 11.23 -27.53 9.25
C GLY A 288 11.52 -26.21 9.97
N VAL A 289 12.79 -25.96 10.30
CA VAL A 289 13.22 -24.69 10.90
C VAL A 289 14.38 -24.09 10.13
N PHE A 290 14.42 -22.77 10.05
CA PHE A 290 15.52 -22.03 9.45
C PHE A 290 15.72 -20.69 10.16
N ALA A 291 16.87 -20.03 9.96
CA ALA A 291 17.14 -18.73 10.56
C ALA A 291 17.06 -17.61 9.52
N ALA A 292 16.47 -16.48 9.93
CA ALA A 292 16.54 -15.22 9.20
C ALA A 292 17.50 -14.27 9.92
N ALA A 293 18.32 -13.55 9.15
CA ALA A 293 19.25 -12.55 9.65
C ALA A 293 18.53 -11.37 10.33
N LYS A 294 19.13 -10.84 11.40
CA LYS A 294 18.76 -9.59 12.07
C LYS A 294 20.00 -8.69 12.19
N SER A 295 19.78 -7.40 12.41
CA SER A 295 20.85 -6.43 12.68
C SER A 295 21.79 -6.89 13.79
N GLY A 296 23.09 -6.59 13.66
CA GLY A 296 24.10 -6.92 14.68
C GLY A 296 24.48 -8.41 14.73
N GLY A 297 24.30 -9.15 13.62
CA GLY A 297 24.66 -10.57 13.54
C GLY A 297 23.72 -11.51 14.30
N ARG A 298 22.60 -10.99 14.82
CA ARG A 298 21.54 -11.75 15.50
C ARG A 298 20.69 -12.50 14.48
N GLN A 299 19.93 -13.48 14.95
CA GLN A 299 19.05 -14.31 14.13
C GLN A 299 17.64 -14.38 14.71
N ARG A 300 16.68 -14.69 13.84
CA ARG A 300 15.32 -15.08 14.19
C ARG A 300 15.06 -16.48 13.65
N LYS A 301 14.73 -17.44 14.52
CA LYS A 301 14.28 -18.77 14.08
C LYS A 301 12.87 -18.66 13.51
N ILE A 302 12.67 -19.17 12.31
CA ILE A 302 11.37 -19.28 11.63
C ILE A 302 11.00 -20.76 11.54
N TRP A 303 9.74 -21.05 11.85
CA TRP A 303 9.15 -22.36 11.64
C TRP A 303 8.52 -22.39 10.25
N ASN A 304 8.92 -23.34 9.42
CA ASN A 304 8.41 -23.48 8.06
C ASN A 304 7.00 -24.11 8.08
N GLY A 305 6.01 -23.31 8.44
CA GLY A 305 4.61 -23.73 8.54
C GLY A 305 3.85 -23.71 7.21
N ALA A 306 4.52 -23.63 6.05
CA ALA A 306 3.86 -23.46 4.77
C ALA A 306 2.95 -24.63 4.41
N GLY A 307 3.41 -25.87 4.62
CA GLY A 307 2.60 -27.09 4.40
C GLY A 307 1.37 -27.13 5.31
N LEU A 308 1.57 -26.93 6.61
CA LEU A 308 0.46 -26.88 7.58
C LEU A 308 -0.52 -25.74 7.29
N SER A 309 -0.04 -24.58 6.85
CA SER A 309 -0.90 -23.45 6.52
C SER A 309 -1.80 -23.71 5.30
N GLN A 310 -1.44 -24.66 4.43
CA GLN A 310 -2.27 -25.04 3.27
C GLN A 310 -3.43 -25.96 3.66
N VAL A 311 -3.25 -26.80 4.68
CA VAL A 311 -4.29 -27.72 5.18
C VAL A 311 -5.11 -27.12 6.33
N ALA A 312 -4.60 -26.08 6.98
CA ALA A 312 -5.35 -25.31 7.97
C ALA A 312 -6.51 -24.55 7.32
N ALA A 313 -7.58 -24.33 8.10
CA ALA A 313 -8.62 -23.38 7.75
C ALA A 313 -8.02 -22.00 7.51
N ARG A 314 -8.67 -21.21 6.65
CA ARG A 314 -8.20 -19.85 6.35
C ARG A 314 -8.40 -18.96 7.58
N PRO A 315 -7.35 -18.29 8.09
CA PRO A 315 -7.51 -17.39 9.23
C PRO A 315 -8.39 -16.19 8.87
N PRO A 316 -9.06 -15.58 9.86
CA PRO A 316 -9.74 -14.32 9.65
C PRO A 316 -8.74 -13.22 9.28
N ARG A 317 -9.23 -12.18 8.60
CA ARG A 317 -8.39 -11.01 8.30
C ARG A 317 -8.06 -10.29 9.62
N PRO A 318 -6.79 -9.90 9.85
CA PRO A 318 -6.43 -9.12 11.03
C PRO A 318 -7.30 -7.86 11.16
N ARG A 319 -7.99 -7.72 12.31
CA ARG A 319 -8.89 -6.59 12.57
C ARG A 319 -8.08 -5.31 12.76
N ARG A 320 -8.67 -4.17 12.39
CA ARG A 320 -8.10 -2.83 12.61
C ARG A 320 -6.64 -2.66 12.14
N LEU A 321 -6.19 -3.44 11.15
CA LEU A 321 -4.80 -3.41 10.69
C LEU A 321 -4.47 -2.06 10.04
N ALA A 322 -3.52 -1.34 10.63
CA ALA A 322 -3.06 -0.06 10.11
C ALA A 322 -2.11 -0.23 8.92
N SER A 323 -2.09 0.77 8.05
CA SER A 323 -1.16 0.89 6.92
C SER A 323 -0.83 2.37 6.69
N PRO A 324 0.13 2.72 5.82
CA PRO A 324 0.39 4.12 5.49
C PRO A 324 -0.85 4.90 5.04
N ALA A 325 -1.83 4.22 4.43
CA ALA A 325 -3.08 4.85 4.03
C ALA A 325 -3.94 5.30 5.24
N SER A 326 -3.75 4.73 6.44
CA SER A 326 -4.41 5.18 7.67
C SER A 326 -4.03 6.61 8.05
N PHE A 327 -2.81 7.07 7.72
CA PHE A 327 -2.38 8.44 8.01
C PHE A 327 -3.20 9.49 7.26
N LEU A 328 -3.74 9.13 6.08
CA LEU A 328 -4.55 10.03 5.25
C LEU A 328 -5.87 10.45 5.90
N ASP A 329 -6.24 9.77 6.97
CA ASP A 329 -7.49 9.95 7.70
C ASP A 329 -7.35 10.79 8.95
N MET A 330 -6.12 11.13 9.33
CA MET A 330 -5.87 12.02 10.45
C MET A 330 -6.40 13.42 10.17
N GLU A 331 -6.99 14.04 11.18
CA GLU A 331 -7.45 15.44 11.16
C GLU A 331 -6.53 16.28 12.05
N VAL A 332 -5.65 17.05 11.41
CA VAL A 332 -4.69 17.96 12.05
C VAL A 332 -4.94 19.36 11.52
N GLU A 333 -5.01 20.35 12.42
CA GLU A 333 -5.15 21.75 12.01
C GLU A 333 -3.81 22.32 11.51
N PRO A 334 -3.81 23.26 10.54
CA PRO A 334 -2.58 23.93 10.10
C PRO A 334 -1.85 24.56 11.29
N GLY A 335 -0.57 24.21 11.46
CA GLY A 335 0.26 24.68 12.58
C GLY A 335 -0.03 24.02 13.94
N GLN A 336 -1.02 23.13 14.04
CA GLN A 336 -1.27 22.35 15.25
C GLN A 336 -0.12 21.39 15.51
N ARG A 337 0.44 21.46 16.72
CA ARG A 337 1.43 20.49 17.16
C ARG A 337 0.76 19.15 17.48
N ILE A 338 1.42 18.09 17.07
CA ILE A 338 1.09 16.71 17.41
C ILE A 338 2.34 16.01 17.92
N TYR A 339 2.13 15.01 18.77
CA TYR A 339 3.17 14.23 19.42
C TYR A 339 2.97 12.76 19.09
N PHE A 340 4.05 12.08 18.76
CA PHE A 340 4.04 10.68 18.36
C PHE A 340 4.64 9.81 19.45
N SER A 341 3.96 8.73 19.78
CA SER A 341 4.46 7.72 20.70
C SER A 341 4.38 6.35 20.06
N LYS A 342 5.29 5.45 20.45
CA LYS A 342 5.33 4.08 19.98
C LYS A 342 5.69 3.14 21.13
N ARG A 343 5.01 1.99 21.17
CA ARG A 343 5.41 0.81 21.95
C ARG A 343 5.63 -0.39 21.04
N ASP A 344 6.71 -1.12 21.30
CA ASP A 344 7.12 -2.34 20.59
C ASP A 344 7.23 -3.48 21.61
N ALA A 345 6.59 -4.62 21.32
CA ALA A 345 6.71 -5.79 22.18
C ALA A 345 8.00 -6.57 21.86
N SER A 346 8.73 -6.96 22.90
CA SER A 346 9.96 -7.75 22.75
C SER A 346 9.62 -9.19 22.39
N THR A 347 10.24 -9.71 21.33
CA THR A 347 10.07 -11.11 20.87
C THR A 347 8.59 -11.54 20.78
N TYR A 348 7.73 -10.69 20.21
CA TYR A 348 6.28 -10.76 20.41
C TYR A 348 5.66 -12.15 20.15
N PHE A 349 5.97 -12.82 19.04
CA PHE A 349 5.40 -14.15 18.78
C PHE A 349 5.83 -15.21 19.81
N ASP A 350 7.02 -15.07 20.39
CA ASP A 350 7.55 -16.02 21.37
C ASP A 350 6.92 -15.84 22.77
N ILE A 351 6.11 -14.81 23.00
CA ILE A 351 5.38 -14.63 24.25
C ILE A 351 3.91 -15.06 24.14
N LEU A 352 3.37 -15.18 22.93
CA LEU A 352 1.96 -15.50 22.71
C LEU A 352 1.75 -17.00 22.89
N GLN A 353 1.21 -17.39 24.04
CA GLN A 353 0.91 -18.78 24.36
C GLN A 353 -0.12 -19.35 23.38
N VAL A 354 0.15 -20.56 22.91
CA VAL A 354 -0.77 -21.31 22.05
C VAL A 354 -1.62 -22.27 22.89
N PRO A 355 -2.92 -22.44 22.57
CA PRO A 355 -3.75 -23.47 23.18
C PRO A 355 -3.08 -24.85 23.15
N GLU A 356 -3.16 -25.58 24.27
CA GLU A 356 -2.53 -26.90 24.41
C GLU A 356 -2.99 -27.88 23.32
N ALA A 357 -4.28 -27.84 22.96
CA ALA A 357 -4.85 -28.66 21.89
C ALA A 357 -4.21 -28.44 20.51
N LEU A 358 -3.58 -27.28 20.27
CA LEU A 358 -2.92 -26.97 19.00
C LEU A 358 -1.42 -27.33 18.99
N GLN A 359 -0.80 -27.50 20.16
CA GLN A 359 0.64 -27.78 20.26
C GLN A 359 1.09 -29.02 19.46
N PRO A 360 0.33 -30.14 19.42
CA PRO A 360 0.69 -31.31 18.62
C PRO A 360 0.85 -31.02 17.11
N TYR A 361 0.25 -29.95 16.59
CA TYR A 361 0.35 -29.57 15.18
C TYR A 361 1.61 -28.75 14.87
N PHE A 362 2.28 -28.22 15.90
CA PHE A 362 3.43 -27.34 15.74
C PHE A 362 4.74 -28.05 16.10
N GLY A 363 4.92 -29.28 15.62
CA GLY A 363 6.18 -30.02 15.75
C GLY A 363 7.30 -29.43 14.91
N GLN A 364 8.53 -29.57 15.38
CA GLN A 364 9.76 -29.37 14.61
C GLN A 364 10.59 -30.67 14.58
N PRO A 365 11.68 -30.76 13.79
CA PRO A 365 12.41 -32.01 13.59
C PRO A 365 12.80 -32.70 14.91
N PRO A 366 12.66 -34.03 15.00
CA PRO A 366 12.82 -34.73 16.26
C PRO A 366 14.25 -34.65 16.81
N VAL A 367 14.38 -34.88 18.12
CA VAL A 367 15.62 -35.01 18.89
C VAL A 367 15.56 -36.24 19.77
N THR A 368 16.70 -36.79 20.16
CA THR A 368 16.74 -37.83 21.19
C THR A 368 16.95 -37.21 22.57
N VAL A 369 16.50 -37.90 23.62
CA VAL A 369 16.78 -37.50 25.01
C VAL A 369 18.29 -37.38 25.24
N LYS A 370 19.08 -38.31 24.70
CA LYS A 370 20.54 -38.28 24.74
C LYS A 370 21.12 -37.03 24.09
N GLU A 371 20.60 -36.59 22.95
CA GLU A 371 21.04 -35.35 22.30
C GLU A 371 20.79 -34.12 23.18
N LEU A 372 19.64 -34.05 23.86
CA LEU A 372 19.32 -32.94 24.78
C LEU A 372 20.22 -32.94 26.02
N VAL A 373 20.50 -34.13 26.58
CA VAL A 373 21.43 -34.28 27.71
C VAL A 373 22.85 -33.87 27.32
N LEU A 374 23.32 -34.31 26.14
CA LEU A 374 24.62 -33.87 25.58
C LEU A 374 24.63 -32.37 25.26
N GLY A 375 23.47 -31.80 24.92
CA GLY A 375 23.27 -30.35 24.76
C GLY A 375 23.25 -29.57 26.08
N GLY A 376 23.37 -30.27 27.22
CA GLY A 376 23.55 -29.67 28.54
C GLY A 376 22.30 -29.64 29.42
N MET A 377 21.22 -30.35 29.06
CA MET A 377 20.06 -30.53 29.95
C MET A 377 20.26 -31.68 30.95
N SER A 378 19.68 -31.59 32.14
CA SER A 378 19.56 -32.76 33.01
C SER A 378 18.44 -33.69 32.53
N ILE A 379 18.48 -34.97 32.93
CA ILE A 379 17.42 -35.91 32.57
C ILE A 379 16.05 -35.48 33.12
N ASP A 380 16.05 -34.87 34.32
CA ASP A 380 14.85 -34.32 34.95
C ASP A 380 14.32 -33.09 34.17
N GLU A 381 15.20 -32.19 33.71
CA GLU A 381 14.81 -31.04 32.87
C GLU A 381 14.15 -31.51 31.57
N VAL A 382 14.66 -32.58 30.95
CA VAL A 382 14.07 -33.14 29.72
C VAL A 382 12.70 -33.77 30.04
N TRP A 383 12.62 -34.54 31.13
CA TRP A 383 11.37 -35.16 31.57
C TRP A 383 10.28 -34.13 31.88
N GLU A 384 10.59 -33.05 32.61
CA GLU A 384 9.65 -31.97 32.92
C GLU A 384 9.14 -31.22 31.68
N ALA A 385 9.88 -31.29 30.56
CA ALA A 385 9.45 -30.72 29.29
C ALA A 385 8.52 -31.64 28.48
N CYS A 386 8.47 -32.94 28.79
CA CYS A 386 7.59 -33.92 28.13
C CYS A 386 6.13 -33.75 28.55
N GLN A 387 5.20 -33.88 27.59
CA GLN A 387 3.76 -33.75 27.84
C GLN A 387 2.99 -35.08 27.75
N ASP A 388 3.46 -36.03 26.95
CA ASP A 388 2.73 -37.28 26.65
C ASP A 388 3.62 -38.53 26.69
N VAL A 389 4.86 -38.39 27.21
CA VAL A 389 5.79 -39.50 27.37
C VAL A 389 5.51 -40.23 28.68
N GLN A 390 5.40 -41.56 28.65
CA GLN A 390 5.30 -42.38 29.87
C GLN A 390 6.67 -42.53 30.53
N ARG A 391 6.71 -42.53 31.87
CA ARG A 391 7.97 -42.51 32.63
C ARG A 391 8.78 -43.79 32.45
N ASP A 392 8.10 -44.93 32.33
CA ASP A 392 8.71 -46.24 32.18
C ASP A 392 9.38 -46.42 30.79
N ASP A 393 8.91 -45.65 29.80
CA ASP A 393 9.44 -45.66 28.43
C ASP A 393 10.49 -44.57 28.19
N PHE A 394 10.91 -43.82 29.23
CA PHE A 394 11.82 -42.68 29.09
C PHE A 394 13.29 -43.11 29.23
N CYS A 395 13.98 -43.27 28.10
CA CYS A 395 15.40 -43.60 28.03
C CYS A 395 16.17 -42.66 27.09
N GLY A 396 17.50 -42.75 27.09
CA GLY A 396 18.36 -41.87 26.28
C GLY A 396 18.11 -41.95 24.78
N ASP A 397 17.70 -43.11 24.28
CA ASP A 397 17.45 -43.33 22.84
C ASP A 397 16.03 -42.94 22.42
N CYS A 398 15.17 -42.50 23.36
CA CYS A 398 13.82 -42.06 23.05
C CYS A 398 13.84 -40.85 22.13
N CYS A 399 13.15 -41.00 21.01
CA CYS A 399 12.92 -39.95 20.05
C CYS A 399 11.70 -39.12 20.49
N VAL A 400 11.88 -37.80 20.58
CA VAL A 400 10.83 -36.84 20.94
C VAL A 400 10.82 -35.67 19.96
N TYR A 401 9.64 -35.14 19.72
CA TYR A 401 9.42 -33.95 18.91
C TYR A 401 9.35 -32.72 19.81
N PRO A 402 10.21 -31.72 19.60
CA PRO A 402 9.96 -30.41 20.16
C PRO A 402 8.73 -29.81 19.48
N VAL A 403 7.79 -29.32 20.27
CA VAL A 403 6.56 -28.66 19.81
C VAL A 403 6.48 -27.25 20.37
N TYR A 404 5.92 -26.31 19.62
CA TYR A 404 5.80 -24.93 20.07
C TYR A 404 4.70 -24.78 21.12
N ALA A 405 5.04 -24.18 22.26
CA ALA A 405 4.08 -23.72 23.27
C ALA A 405 3.58 -22.28 22.99
N VAL A 406 4.04 -21.70 21.89
CA VAL A 406 3.77 -20.32 21.45
C VAL A 406 3.27 -20.31 20.02
N TRP A 407 2.60 -19.25 19.59
CA TRP A 407 2.19 -19.09 18.19
C TRP A 407 3.42 -18.98 17.27
N PRO A 408 3.70 -19.98 16.41
CA PRO A 408 4.96 -20.04 15.69
C PRO A 408 5.01 -18.98 14.58
N MET A 409 6.16 -18.33 14.43
CA MET A 409 6.46 -17.49 13.27
C MET A 409 6.55 -18.39 12.03
N GLY A 410 5.66 -18.15 11.06
CA GLY A 410 5.56 -18.93 9.82
C GLY A 410 4.27 -19.75 9.67
N PHE A 411 3.37 -19.68 10.65
CA PHE A 411 2.00 -20.20 10.53
C PHE A 411 1.00 -19.10 10.13
N SER A 412 0.01 -19.44 9.29
CA SER A 412 -0.94 -18.48 8.71
C SER A 412 -1.82 -17.76 9.75
N TRP A 413 -2.13 -18.39 10.88
CA TRP A 413 -2.99 -17.81 11.93
C TRP A 413 -2.26 -16.87 12.90
N SER A 414 -0.93 -17.01 13.04
CA SER A 414 -0.16 -16.31 14.08
C SER A 414 -0.36 -14.79 14.02
N SER A 415 -0.39 -14.19 12.82
CA SER A 415 -0.59 -12.74 12.66
C SER A 415 -1.99 -12.26 13.07
N ALA A 416 -3.04 -13.07 12.87
CA ALA A 416 -4.39 -12.71 13.28
C ALA A 416 -4.50 -12.67 14.82
N VAL A 417 -3.95 -13.69 15.48
CA VAL A 417 -3.90 -13.76 16.95
C VAL A 417 -3.04 -12.65 17.54
N ALA A 418 -1.87 -12.39 16.95
CA ALA A 418 -0.99 -11.32 17.36
C ALA A 418 -1.66 -9.94 17.24
N GLN A 419 -2.28 -9.63 16.10
CA GLN A 419 -3.02 -8.39 15.91
C GLN A 419 -4.13 -8.24 16.95
N ASP A 420 -4.96 -9.26 17.13
CA ASP A 420 -6.13 -9.19 18.00
C ASP A 420 -5.75 -9.10 19.49
N THR A 421 -4.63 -9.73 19.88
CA THR A 421 -4.04 -9.59 21.21
C THR A 421 -3.58 -8.16 21.47
N THR A 422 -2.88 -7.51 20.55
CA THR A 422 -2.48 -6.10 20.71
C THR A 422 -3.69 -5.16 20.80
N LEU A 423 -4.76 -5.43 20.03
CA LEU A 423 -6.01 -4.66 20.14
C LEU A 423 -6.65 -4.81 21.53
N ALA A 424 -6.65 -6.02 22.10
CA ALA A 424 -7.15 -6.26 23.45
C ALA A 424 -6.32 -5.52 24.52
N VAL A 425 -4.99 -5.50 24.38
CA VAL A 425 -4.10 -4.72 25.26
C VAL A 425 -4.36 -3.23 25.12
N CYS A 426 -4.56 -2.71 23.91
CA CYS A 426 -4.94 -1.31 23.69
C CYS A 426 -6.27 -0.98 24.38
N LYS A 427 -7.26 -1.87 24.28
CA LYS A 427 -8.56 -1.72 24.95
C LYS A 427 -8.41 -1.70 26.48
N ALA A 428 -7.57 -2.58 27.04
CA ALA A 428 -7.26 -2.60 28.48
C ALA A 428 -6.56 -1.31 28.95
N ALA A 429 -5.72 -0.72 28.09
CA ALA A 429 -5.14 0.61 28.31
C ALA A 429 -6.15 1.78 28.20
N GLY A 430 -7.43 1.46 27.95
CA GLY A 430 -8.53 2.39 27.79
C GLY A 430 -8.59 3.08 26.42
N ILE A 431 -7.92 2.55 25.40
CA ILE A 431 -7.98 3.06 24.02
C ILE A 431 -9.25 2.47 23.39
N PRO A 432 -10.26 3.29 23.08
CA PRO A 432 -11.48 2.79 22.47
C PRO A 432 -11.19 2.26 21.05
N GLU A 433 -11.88 1.20 20.64
CA GLU A 433 -11.61 0.58 19.32
C GLU A 433 -11.94 1.55 18.17
N GLU A 434 -12.91 2.45 18.37
CA GLU A 434 -13.25 3.53 17.45
C GLU A 434 -12.13 4.55 17.24
N GLN A 435 -11.16 4.66 18.17
CA GLN A 435 -9.97 5.51 18.03
C GLN A 435 -8.82 4.83 17.27
N ILE A 436 -8.98 3.55 16.93
CA ILE A 436 -7.97 2.79 16.17
C ILE A 436 -8.21 2.97 14.66
N LEU A 437 -7.33 3.75 14.03
CA LEU A 437 -7.38 4.11 12.62
C LEU A 437 -6.99 2.94 11.73
N SER A 438 -7.93 2.55 10.86
CA SER A 438 -7.68 1.60 9.78
C SER A 438 -8.54 1.93 8.57
N VAL A 439 -8.06 1.56 7.38
CA VAL A 439 -8.75 1.84 6.10
C VAL A 439 -10.10 1.12 5.97
N ASP A 440 -10.27 0.06 6.75
CA ASP A 440 -11.42 -0.83 6.71
C ASP A 440 -12.51 -0.43 7.72
N HIS A 441 -12.33 0.62 8.52
CA HIS A 441 -13.32 1.01 9.53
C HIS A 441 -13.66 2.50 9.44
N ASP A 442 -14.75 2.86 10.12
CA ASP A 442 -15.19 4.25 10.25
C ASP A 442 -14.07 5.11 10.85
N THR A 443 -13.96 6.34 10.35
CA THR A 443 -12.99 7.31 10.90
C THR A 443 -13.53 7.83 12.25
N PRO A 444 -12.68 7.96 13.28
CA PRO A 444 -13.07 8.54 14.56
C PRO A 444 -13.77 9.90 14.40
N SER A 445 -14.73 10.21 15.27
CA SER A 445 -15.35 11.53 15.31
C SER A 445 -14.47 12.57 16.03
N CYS A 446 -13.54 12.12 16.86
CA CYS A 446 -12.58 12.94 17.61
C CYS A 446 -11.16 12.45 17.32
N HIS A 447 -10.23 13.37 17.08
CA HIS A 447 -8.84 13.09 16.72
C HIS A 447 -7.84 13.68 17.74
N ASP A 448 -8.27 13.96 18.96
CA ASP A 448 -7.38 14.44 20.04
C ASP A 448 -6.31 13.41 20.39
N GLU A 449 -6.67 12.13 20.29
CA GLU A 449 -5.78 11.00 20.38
C GLU A 449 -6.27 9.91 19.42
N VAL A 450 -5.39 9.42 18.56
CA VAL A 450 -5.67 8.29 17.66
C VAL A 450 -4.59 7.23 17.78
N CYS A 451 -4.97 5.98 17.56
CA CYS A 451 -4.08 4.82 17.64
C CYS A 451 -3.99 4.11 16.27
N LEU A 452 -2.81 3.60 15.95
CA LEU A 452 -2.56 2.75 14.79
C LEU A 452 -1.88 1.48 15.26
N VAL A 453 -2.45 0.33 14.90
CA VAL A 453 -1.95 -0.98 15.34
C VAL A 453 -1.58 -1.83 14.14
N ALA A 454 -0.35 -2.33 14.11
CA ALA A 454 0.13 -3.29 13.14
C ALA A 454 0.91 -4.41 13.82
N THR A 455 0.22 -5.50 14.13
CA THR A 455 0.76 -6.63 14.88
C THR A 455 1.22 -6.20 16.26
N ASP A 456 2.53 -6.13 16.52
CA ASP A 456 3.16 -5.67 17.77
C ASP A 456 3.38 -4.15 17.82
N ASP A 457 3.36 -3.47 16.68
CA ASP A 457 3.56 -2.02 16.63
C ASP A 457 2.28 -1.29 17.08
N THR A 458 2.35 -0.62 18.23
CA THR A 458 1.31 0.31 18.71
C THR A 458 1.80 1.74 18.59
N VAL A 459 1.21 2.51 17.68
CA VAL A 459 1.57 3.90 17.41
C VAL A 459 0.43 4.80 17.85
N LEU A 460 0.73 5.79 18.68
CA LEU A 460 -0.21 6.77 19.19
C LEU A 460 0.16 8.15 18.67
N VAL A 461 -0.87 8.93 18.32
CA VAL A 461 -0.72 10.34 17.98
C VAL A 461 -1.58 11.16 18.92
N HIS A 462 -0.98 12.13 19.59
CA HIS A 462 -1.61 12.96 20.61
C HIS A 462 -1.56 14.43 20.20
N LYS A 463 -2.67 15.14 20.38
CA LYS A 463 -2.70 16.61 20.31
C LYS A 463 -2.31 17.25 21.66
N ASN A 464 -2.63 16.57 22.77
CA ASN A 464 -2.27 17.00 24.12
C ASN A 464 -1.19 16.05 24.71
N PRO A 465 -0.01 16.56 25.10
CA PRO A 465 1.07 15.74 25.63
C PRO A 465 0.78 15.16 27.02
N GLU A 466 0.02 15.84 27.89
CA GLU A 466 -0.34 15.34 29.22
C GLU A 466 -1.30 14.15 29.13
N GLN A 467 -2.30 14.26 28.24
CA GLN A 467 -3.18 13.13 27.92
C GLN A 467 -2.37 11.96 27.36
N GLY A 468 -1.41 12.24 26.47
CA GLY A 468 -0.55 11.22 25.90
C GLY A 468 0.33 10.54 26.94
N ALA A 469 0.92 11.28 27.89
CA ALA A 469 1.70 10.70 28.99
C ALA A 469 0.85 9.73 29.82
N LYS A 470 -0.35 10.17 30.26
CA LYS A 470 -1.29 9.31 31.00
C LYS A 470 -1.70 8.08 30.19
N ARG A 471 -1.91 8.22 28.88
CA ARG A 471 -2.24 7.09 28.01
C ARG A 471 -1.11 6.08 27.95
N LEU A 472 0.13 6.55 27.85
CA LEU A 472 1.31 5.69 27.81
C LEU A 472 1.52 4.94 29.12
N GLU A 473 1.27 5.59 30.27
CA GLU A 473 1.29 4.89 31.57
C GLU A 473 0.26 3.75 31.61
N ASN A 474 -0.97 4.01 31.15
CA ASN A 474 -2.00 2.97 31.07
C ASN A 474 -1.62 1.85 30.10
N LEU A 475 -0.99 2.18 28.98
CA LEU A 475 -0.55 1.19 28.00
C LEU A 475 0.60 0.34 28.54
N ASP A 476 1.57 0.96 29.19
CA ASP A 476 2.70 0.28 29.83
C ASP A 476 2.21 -0.67 30.93
N LYS A 477 1.22 -0.23 31.72
CA LYS A 477 0.53 -1.06 32.72
C LYS A 477 -0.23 -2.22 32.08
N ALA A 478 -0.97 -1.99 31.01
CA ALA A 478 -1.70 -3.05 30.31
C ALA A 478 -0.76 -4.11 29.70
N PHE A 479 0.41 -3.69 29.19
CA PHE A 479 1.46 -4.60 28.75
C PHE A 479 1.95 -5.48 29.91
N GLU A 480 2.22 -4.89 31.08
CA GLU A 480 2.66 -5.61 32.26
C GLU A 480 1.58 -6.58 32.80
N GLU A 481 0.34 -6.11 32.98
CA GLU A 481 -0.81 -6.90 33.45
C GLU A 481 -1.09 -8.11 32.55
N HIS A 482 -0.84 -7.98 31.24
CA HIS A 482 -1.02 -9.05 30.28
C HIS A 482 0.27 -9.81 29.93
N CYS A 483 1.34 -9.57 30.69
CA CYS A 483 2.61 -10.25 30.55
C CYS A 483 3.19 -10.16 29.11
N VAL A 484 3.06 -8.99 28.52
CA VAL A 484 3.64 -8.59 27.23
C VAL A 484 4.88 -7.73 27.50
N PRO A 485 6.10 -8.28 27.46
CA PRO A 485 7.30 -7.51 27.72
C PRO A 485 7.51 -6.44 26.64
N ARG A 486 7.74 -5.20 27.05
CA ARG A 486 8.12 -4.11 26.13
C ARG A 486 9.56 -4.24 25.67
N ASN A 487 9.88 -3.52 24.61
CA ASN A 487 11.24 -3.33 24.12
C ASN A 487 11.68 -1.87 24.35
N PRO A 488 12.24 -1.53 25.53
CA PRO A 488 12.52 -0.14 25.91
C PRO A 488 13.43 0.59 24.92
N ALA A 489 14.32 -0.11 24.24
CA ALA A 489 15.24 0.47 23.26
C ALA A 489 14.54 1.00 21.99
N LYS A 490 13.29 0.57 21.75
CA LYS A 490 12.47 1.03 20.62
C LYS A 490 11.26 1.86 21.03
N ASP A 491 11.00 1.97 22.33
CA ASP A 491 9.90 2.78 22.83
C ASP A 491 10.18 4.26 22.54
N VAL A 492 9.16 4.96 22.08
CA VAL A 492 9.21 6.40 21.81
C VAL A 492 8.05 7.05 22.52
N SER A 493 8.28 8.15 23.22
CA SER A 493 7.25 8.83 24.00
C SER A 493 7.21 10.30 23.59
N LEU A 494 6.04 10.77 23.13
CA LEU A 494 5.75 12.17 22.84
C LEU A 494 6.79 12.89 21.94
N ALA A 495 7.32 12.19 20.94
CA ALA A 495 8.32 12.74 20.04
C ALA A 495 7.70 13.58 18.92
N GLU A 496 8.48 14.52 18.37
CA GLU A 496 8.08 15.34 17.23
C GLU A 496 8.20 14.61 15.88
N LYS A 497 9.00 13.54 15.86
CA LYS A 497 9.25 12.68 14.70
C LYS A 497 9.23 11.22 15.12
N LEU A 498 8.68 10.36 14.26
CA LEU A 498 8.59 8.93 14.53
C LEU A 498 8.64 8.12 13.22
N PRO A 499 9.54 7.13 13.08
CA PRO A 499 9.41 6.12 12.05
C PRO A 499 8.32 5.11 12.44
N ALA A 500 7.29 4.97 11.61
CA ALA A 500 6.16 4.08 11.84
C ALA A 500 5.55 3.58 10.52
N LEU A 501 5.18 2.28 10.46
CA LEU A 501 4.50 1.68 9.30
C LEU A 501 5.26 1.89 7.96
N GLY A 502 6.58 1.98 7.99
CA GLY A 502 7.41 2.26 6.81
C GLY A 502 7.38 3.72 6.33
N CYS A 503 6.91 4.64 7.18
CA CYS A 503 6.92 6.08 6.95
C CYS A 503 7.70 6.81 8.04
N ASP A 504 8.27 7.97 7.70
CA ASP A 504 8.77 8.94 8.66
C ASP A 504 7.67 9.98 8.90
N LEU A 505 7.25 10.12 10.15
CA LEU A 505 6.26 11.10 10.59
C LEU A 505 6.97 12.33 11.15
N SER A 506 6.40 13.52 10.90
CA SER A 506 6.85 14.79 11.49
C SER A 506 5.65 15.63 11.92
N ASN A 507 5.83 16.48 12.92
CA ASN A 507 4.80 17.42 13.39
C ASN A 507 4.93 18.84 12.81
N SER A 508 6.09 19.20 12.24
CA SER A 508 6.36 20.53 11.68
C SER A 508 7.14 20.46 10.34
N PRO A 509 6.45 20.61 9.20
CA PRO A 509 5.00 20.50 9.07
C PRO A 509 4.50 19.09 9.41
N ALA A 510 3.22 18.98 9.75
CA ALA A 510 2.59 17.69 10.00
C ALA A 510 2.57 16.87 8.69
N ALA A 511 3.38 15.81 8.61
CA ALA A 511 3.56 15.05 7.39
C ALA A 511 3.84 13.57 7.64
N ALA A 512 3.42 12.74 6.68
CA ALA A 512 3.86 11.36 6.54
C ALA A 512 4.63 11.22 5.23
N GLN A 513 5.87 10.74 5.32
CA GLN A 513 6.77 10.57 4.19
C GLN A 513 7.23 9.12 4.10
N PRO A 514 7.54 8.58 2.91
CA PRO A 514 8.24 7.30 2.81
C PRO A 514 9.50 7.28 3.69
N SER A 515 9.74 6.18 4.40
CA SER A 515 10.95 6.01 5.22
C SER A 515 12.21 6.34 4.41
N ARG A 516 13.06 7.21 4.95
CA ARG A 516 14.20 7.81 4.24
C ARG A 516 15.12 6.76 3.63
N SER A 517 15.64 5.85 4.45
CA SER A 517 16.58 4.80 4.03
C SER A 517 15.98 3.89 2.95
N LYS A 518 14.73 3.45 3.15
CA LYS A 518 14.00 2.61 2.20
C LYS A 518 13.74 3.33 0.88
N LEU A 519 13.34 4.61 0.91
CA LEU A 519 13.13 5.41 -0.29
C LEU A 519 14.42 5.60 -1.08
N CYS A 520 15.52 5.93 -0.40
CA CYS A 520 16.84 6.09 -1.03
C CYS A 520 17.29 4.80 -1.71
N ALA A 521 17.18 3.66 -1.03
CA ALA A 521 17.47 2.35 -1.61
C ALA A 521 16.56 2.06 -2.83
N CYS A 522 15.27 2.38 -2.74
CA CYS A 522 14.31 2.19 -3.82
C CYS A 522 14.61 3.04 -5.05
N ILE A 523 15.06 4.29 -4.85
CA ILE A 523 15.52 5.19 -5.91
C ILE A 523 16.77 4.62 -6.59
N CYS A 524 17.78 4.22 -5.80
CA CYS A 524 19.00 3.61 -6.33
C CYS A 524 18.68 2.38 -7.19
N ARG A 525 17.87 1.45 -6.67
CA ARG A 525 17.45 0.23 -7.39
C ARG A 525 16.73 0.56 -8.68
N THR A 526 15.89 1.59 -8.68
CA THR A 526 15.13 1.99 -9.87
C THR A 526 16.03 2.64 -10.92
N LEU A 527 17.03 3.44 -10.53
CA LEU A 527 18.03 3.99 -11.45
C LEU A 527 18.87 2.88 -12.11
N ASP A 528 19.28 1.89 -11.32
CA ASP A 528 20.02 0.73 -11.80
C ASP A 528 19.21 -0.10 -12.80
N LEU A 529 17.96 -0.43 -12.44
CA LEU A 529 17.01 -1.09 -13.33
C LEU A 529 16.81 -0.35 -14.66
N LEU A 530 16.69 0.98 -14.61
CA LEU A 530 16.47 1.82 -15.79
C LEU A 530 17.71 1.96 -16.68
N THR A 531 18.89 1.65 -16.14
CA THR A 531 20.15 1.69 -16.88
C THR A 531 20.50 0.33 -17.46
N GLU A 532 20.43 -0.73 -16.65
CA GLU A 532 20.78 -2.08 -17.06
C GLU A 532 19.67 -2.74 -17.88
N GLU A 533 18.41 -2.31 -17.70
CA GLU A 533 17.23 -2.80 -18.40
C GLU A 533 17.00 -4.33 -18.31
N ILE A 534 17.65 -4.99 -17.35
CA ILE A 534 17.60 -6.43 -17.12
C ILE A 534 17.13 -6.69 -15.68
N ALA A 535 16.12 -7.55 -15.54
CA ALA A 535 15.64 -7.99 -14.23
C ALA A 535 14.95 -9.34 -14.33
N SER A 536 14.94 -10.10 -13.22
CA SER A 536 13.99 -11.21 -13.09
C SER A 536 12.58 -10.72 -12.70
N PRO A 537 11.52 -11.47 -13.05
CA PRO A 537 10.15 -11.16 -12.59
C PRO A 537 10.05 -10.99 -11.07
N VAL A 538 10.69 -11.86 -10.28
CA VAL A 538 10.70 -11.77 -8.82
C VAL A 538 11.53 -10.59 -8.31
N GLY A 539 12.64 -10.27 -8.99
CA GLY A 539 13.45 -9.10 -8.67
C GLY A 539 12.69 -7.80 -8.82
N LEU A 540 11.97 -7.64 -9.94
CA LEU A 540 11.10 -6.49 -10.12
C LEU A 540 9.93 -6.49 -9.13
N ASN A 541 9.35 -7.65 -8.82
CA ASN A 541 8.26 -7.75 -7.85
C ASN A 541 8.67 -7.28 -6.44
N SER A 542 9.88 -7.68 -6.02
CA SER A 542 10.47 -7.27 -4.74
C SER A 542 10.63 -5.75 -4.64
N SER A 543 11.18 -5.12 -5.68
CA SER A 543 11.31 -3.66 -5.76
C SER A 543 9.95 -2.95 -5.83
N LEU A 544 9.04 -3.47 -6.66
CA LEU A 544 7.69 -2.93 -6.85
C LEU A 544 6.88 -2.92 -5.54
N GLY A 545 7.01 -3.95 -4.71
CA GLY A 545 6.30 -4.02 -3.43
C GLY A 545 6.62 -2.84 -2.49
N VAL A 546 7.86 -2.33 -2.51
CA VAL A 546 8.25 -1.15 -1.74
C VAL A 546 7.62 0.13 -2.32
N TRP A 547 7.64 0.30 -3.64
CA TRP A 547 6.96 1.42 -4.30
C TRP A 547 5.45 1.41 -4.05
N GLU A 548 4.80 0.24 -4.13
CA GLU A 548 3.37 0.10 -3.84
C GLU A 548 3.04 0.41 -2.38
N TRP A 549 3.92 0.04 -1.45
CA TRP A 549 3.76 0.42 -0.04
C TRP A 549 3.75 1.94 0.15
N PHE A 550 4.66 2.65 -0.53
CA PHE A 550 4.69 4.12 -0.50
C PHE A 550 3.52 4.76 -1.27
N ALA A 551 3.06 4.13 -2.34
CA ALA A 551 1.88 4.56 -3.10
C ALA A 551 0.58 4.55 -2.26
N LEU A 552 0.56 3.91 -1.08
CA LEU A 552 -0.55 4.02 -0.14
C LEU A 552 -0.73 5.46 0.41
N LEU A 553 0.34 6.25 0.50
CA LEU A 553 0.27 7.69 0.85
C LEU A 553 -0.33 8.52 -0.30
N GLN A 554 -0.13 8.08 -1.55
CA GLN A 554 -0.62 8.77 -2.74
C GLN A 554 -1.16 7.74 -3.74
N ARG A 555 -2.43 7.35 -3.54
CA ARG A 555 -3.12 6.31 -4.32
C ARG A 555 -3.02 6.51 -5.83
N GLY A 556 -2.88 7.75 -6.30
CA GLY A 556 -2.68 8.08 -7.72
C GLY A 556 -1.50 7.37 -8.38
N PHE A 557 -0.46 6.99 -7.63
CA PHE A 557 0.67 6.21 -8.15
C PHE A 557 0.25 4.86 -8.73
N PHE A 558 -0.76 4.21 -8.15
CA PHE A 558 -1.26 2.94 -8.68
C PHE A 558 -1.82 3.04 -10.11
N SER A 559 -2.14 4.26 -10.59
CA SER A 559 -2.59 4.48 -11.97
C SER A 559 -1.47 4.34 -13.00
N ILE A 560 -0.21 4.42 -12.56
CA ILE A 560 0.98 4.26 -13.39
C ILE A 560 1.10 2.79 -13.82
N TYR A 561 0.95 1.87 -12.87
CA TYR A 561 1.24 0.44 -13.02
C TYR A 561 0.21 -0.32 -13.85
N ASP A 562 0.68 -0.96 -14.92
CA ASP A 562 -0.09 -1.92 -15.73
C ASP A 562 0.83 -2.99 -16.33
N ALA A 563 1.81 -2.55 -17.12
CA ALA A 563 2.78 -3.43 -17.75
C ALA A 563 3.65 -4.14 -16.70
N VAL A 564 4.02 -3.45 -15.61
CA VAL A 564 4.77 -4.04 -14.48
C VAL A 564 4.05 -5.27 -13.92
N TYR A 565 2.73 -5.22 -13.78
CA TYR A 565 1.95 -6.35 -13.23
C TYR A 565 1.96 -7.57 -14.16
N ALA A 566 1.97 -7.33 -15.48
CA ALA A 566 2.10 -8.43 -16.44
C ALA A 566 3.52 -9.02 -16.42
N PHE A 567 4.55 -8.20 -16.19
CA PHE A 567 5.94 -8.64 -16.12
C PHE A 567 6.21 -9.50 -14.87
N VAL A 568 5.81 -9.05 -13.68
CA VAL A 568 6.11 -9.75 -12.42
C VAL A 568 5.40 -11.11 -12.28
N ARG A 569 4.44 -11.41 -13.15
CA ARG A 569 3.74 -12.71 -13.23
C ARG A 569 4.35 -13.66 -14.28
N ARG A 570 5.47 -13.30 -14.90
CA ARG A 570 6.13 -14.16 -15.90
C ARG A 570 6.83 -15.33 -15.22
N GLU A 571 6.89 -16.43 -15.97
CA GLU A 571 7.56 -17.68 -15.60
C GLU A 571 8.69 -17.95 -16.61
N PRO A 572 9.85 -18.46 -16.16
CA PRO A 572 10.22 -18.69 -14.76
C PRO A 572 10.50 -17.37 -14.00
N PRO A 573 10.23 -17.29 -12.69
CA PRO A 573 10.20 -16.02 -11.96
C PRO A 573 11.60 -15.50 -11.61
N THR A 574 12.62 -16.35 -11.67
CA THR A 574 14.00 -16.06 -11.27
C THR A 574 14.93 -15.77 -12.44
N GLU A 575 14.49 -16.00 -13.68
CA GLU A 575 15.32 -15.78 -14.86
C GLU A 575 15.40 -14.29 -15.17
N LYS A 576 16.63 -13.78 -15.28
CA LYS A 576 16.90 -12.39 -15.66
C LYS A 576 16.65 -12.23 -17.15
N ILE A 577 15.77 -11.30 -17.50
CA ILE A 577 15.40 -11.01 -18.89
C ILE A 577 15.40 -9.51 -19.14
N ASN A 578 15.47 -9.13 -20.42
CA ASN A 578 15.28 -7.74 -20.82
C ASN A 578 13.87 -7.25 -20.42
N VAL A 579 13.84 -6.14 -19.70
CA VAL A 579 12.63 -5.53 -19.18
C VAL A 579 11.95 -4.76 -20.32
N PRO A 580 10.65 -5.03 -20.62
CA PRO A 580 9.97 -4.35 -21.71
C PRO A 580 9.95 -2.82 -21.55
N PRO A 581 10.08 -2.03 -22.63
CA PRO A 581 10.06 -0.56 -22.55
C PRO A 581 8.81 0.02 -21.87
N ALA A 582 7.65 -0.65 -21.99
CA ALA A 582 6.44 -0.21 -21.29
C ALA A 582 6.58 -0.29 -19.76
N VAL A 583 7.29 -1.32 -19.25
CA VAL A 583 7.59 -1.50 -17.83
C VAL A 583 8.58 -0.45 -17.37
N LEU A 584 9.69 -0.27 -18.11
CA LEU A 584 10.68 0.76 -17.82
C LEU A 584 10.07 2.17 -17.82
N ASN A 585 9.13 2.45 -18.73
CA ASN A 585 8.43 3.72 -18.78
C ASN A 585 7.56 3.95 -17.53
N GLU A 586 6.89 2.91 -17.00
CA GLU A 586 6.14 2.98 -15.74
C GLU A 586 7.08 3.24 -14.55
N MET A 587 8.25 2.59 -14.54
CA MET A 587 9.26 2.79 -13.49
C MET A 587 9.91 4.18 -13.55
N LEU A 588 10.20 4.71 -14.74
CA LEU A 588 10.73 6.06 -14.91
C LEU A 588 9.70 7.12 -14.49
N VAL A 589 8.43 6.97 -14.85
CA VAL A 589 7.37 7.88 -14.34
C VAL A 589 7.28 7.82 -12.82
N THR A 590 7.36 6.63 -12.23
CA THR A 590 7.36 6.46 -10.76
C THR A 590 8.53 7.20 -10.11
N LEU A 591 9.74 7.04 -10.65
CA LEU A 591 10.94 7.70 -10.16
C LEU A 591 10.84 9.23 -10.26
N LEU A 592 10.39 9.74 -11.41
CA LEU A 592 10.26 11.19 -11.66
C LEU A 592 9.19 11.84 -10.79
N LEU A 593 8.15 11.10 -10.39
CA LEU A 593 7.08 11.58 -9.52
C LEU A 593 7.36 11.35 -8.03
N ALA A 594 8.43 10.63 -7.67
CA ALA A 594 8.78 10.33 -6.28
C ALA A 594 8.77 11.53 -5.31
N PRO A 595 9.12 12.79 -5.70
CA PRO A 595 8.95 13.95 -4.82
C PRO A 595 7.55 14.08 -4.22
N LEU A 596 6.53 13.67 -4.98
CA LEU A 596 5.12 13.86 -4.64
C LEU A 596 4.54 12.76 -3.75
N LEU A 597 5.34 11.79 -3.28
CA LEU A 597 4.87 10.72 -2.37
C LEU A 597 4.57 11.21 -0.95
N THR A 598 5.16 12.32 -0.53
CA THR A 598 4.89 12.89 0.80
C THR A 598 3.45 13.36 0.90
N THR A 599 2.81 13.06 2.02
CA THR A 599 1.48 13.59 2.33
C THR A 599 1.53 14.52 3.53
N GLN A 600 0.94 15.70 3.34
CA GLN A 600 0.66 16.65 4.41
C GLN A 600 -0.58 16.17 5.18
N LEU A 601 -0.45 16.10 6.50
CA LEU A 601 -1.51 15.61 7.40
C LEU A 601 -2.48 16.74 7.81
N ASP A 602 -2.07 17.99 7.63
CA ASP A 602 -2.81 19.20 7.98
C ASP A 602 -3.73 19.73 6.86
N ARG A 603 -3.95 18.93 5.80
CA ARG A 603 -4.90 19.28 4.73
C ARG A 603 -6.31 19.43 5.29
N GLN A 604 -6.84 20.63 5.18
CA GLN A 604 -8.18 20.94 5.66
C GLN A 604 -9.27 20.51 4.66
N PRO A 605 -10.48 20.11 5.14
CA PRO A 605 -11.61 19.88 4.27
C PRO A 605 -12.01 21.15 3.51
N LEU A 606 -12.18 21.05 2.19
CA LEU A 606 -12.70 22.13 1.38
C LEU A 606 -14.17 22.37 1.77
N PRO A 607 -14.58 23.60 2.18
CA PRO A 607 -15.95 23.93 2.59
C PRO A 607 -16.93 24.02 1.39
N GLN A 608 -16.92 22.98 0.55
CA GLN A 608 -17.71 22.86 -0.66
C GLN A 608 -17.93 21.39 -1.00
N LEU A 609 -19.19 21.00 -1.18
CA LEU A 609 -19.58 19.70 -1.72
C LEU A 609 -19.54 19.77 -3.25
N VAL A 610 -18.99 18.74 -3.90
CA VAL A 610 -18.87 18.67 -5.36
C VAL A 610 -19.55 17.41 -5.87
N ALA A 611 -20.66 17.55 -6.60
CA ALA A 611 -21.35 16.43 -7.23
C ALA A 611 -21.00 16.36 -8.72
N ALA A 612 -20.82 15.15 -9.23
CA ALA A 612 -20.61 14.92 -10.65
C ALA A 612 -21.42 13.71 -11.13
N ASP A 613 -21.87 13.78 -12.39
CA ASP A 613 -22.62 12.73 -13.05
C ASP A 613 -22.38 12.77 -14.57
N ALA A 614 -22.63 11.66 -15.25
CA ALA A 614 -22.70 11.58 -16.69
C ALA A 614 -23.89 10.75 -17.19
N ALA A 615 -24.62 11.29 -18.17
CA ALA A 615 -25.71 10.58 -18.83
C ALA A 615 -25.38 10.36 -20.32
N PRO A 616 -25.51 9.13 -20.85
CA PRO A 616 -25.26 8.84 -22.27
C PRO A 616 -26.13 9.65 -23.24
N GLU A 617 -27.32 10.06 -22.81
CA GLU A 617 -28.28 10.85 -23.58
C GLU A 617 -27.81 12.28 -23.89
N PHE A 618 -26.92 12.85 -23.09
CA PHE A 618 -26.40 14.20 -23.32
C PHE A 618 -24.91 14.29 -23.04
N GLY A 619 -24.48 14.21 -21.78
CA GLY A 619 -23.08 14.29 -21.44
C GLY A 619 -22.81 14.38 -19.96
N PHE A 620 -22.22 15.50 -19.52
CA PHE A 620 -21.60 15.63 -18.20
C PHE A 620 -22.25 16.75 -17.39
N GLY A 621 -22.51 16.48 -16.12
CA GLY A 621 -22.99 17.45 -15.13
C GLY A 621 -22.01 17.58 -13.98
N VAL A 622 -21.74 18.81 -13.55
CA VAL A 622 -21.06 19.08 -12.27
C VAL A 622 -21.81 20.17 -11.52
N ALA A 623 -22.13 19.91 -10.26
CA ALA A 623 -22.82 20.84 -9.39
C ALA A 623 -22.07 21.01 -8.06
N VAL A 624 -22.15 22.19 -7.46
CA VAL A 624 -21.42 22.50 -6.22
C VAL A 624 -22.32 23.20 -5.19
N CYS A 625 -22.09 22.91 -3.92
CA CYS A 625 -22.78 23.56 -2.80
C CYS A 625 -21.76 24.05 -1.78
N GLY A 626 -21.86 25.31 -1.35
CA GLY A 626 -21.05 25.81 -0.23
C GLY A 626 -21.53 25.22 1.10
N CYS A 627 -20.59 24.82 1.96
CA CYS A 627 -20.90 24.28 3.28
C CYS A 627 -19.94 24.81 4.33
N THR A 628 -20.18 24.51 5.60
CA THR A 628 -19.19 24.82 6.65
C THR A 628 -18.04 23.82 6.61
N GLN A 629 -16.90 24.19 7.19
CA GLN A 629 -15.73 23.31 7.28
C GLN A 629 -16.02 22.05 8.10
N ALA A 630 -16.80 22.16 9.18
CA ALA A 630 -17.21 21.02 10.01
C ALA A 630 -18.11 20.02 9.25
N GLU A 631 -19.01 20.52 8.39
CA GLU A 631 -19.82 19.66 7.53
C GLU A 631 -18.99 18.97 6.47
N ALA A 632 -18.08 19.70 5.82
CA ALA A 632 -17.14 19.12 4.87
C ALA A 632 -16.29 18.02 5.53
N ALA A 633 -15.81 18.24 6.77
CA ALA A 633 -15.08 17.24 7.56
C ALA A 633 -15.94 15.99 7.79
N THR A 634 -17.19 16.18 8.22
CA THR A 634 -18.16 15.09 8.45
C THR A 634 -18.40 14.28 7.18
N VAL A 635 -18.62 14.93 6.05
CA VAL A 635 -18.80 14.25 4.76
C VAL A 635 -17.51 13.56 4.29
N CYS A 636 -16.34 14.17 4.51
CA CYS A 636 -15.06 13.55 4.18
C CYS A 636 -14.85 12.24 4.95
N ARG A 637 -15.25 12.14 6.22
CA ARG A 637 -15.18 10.91 7.01
C ARG A 637 -16.03 9.77 6.45
N LEU A 638 -17.08 10.08 5.68
CA LEU A 638 -17.94 9.12 4.98
C LEU A 638 -17.37 8.64 3.64
N ALA A 639 -16.16 9.05 3.26
CA ALA A 639 -15.52 8.55 2.04
C ALA A 639 -15.50 7.02 2.00
N GLU A 640 -15.66 6.45 0.81
CA GLU A 640 -15.86 5.01 0.61
C GLU A 640 -14.84 4.17 1.37
N ARG A 641 -15.37 3.44 2.36
CA ARG A 641 -14.67 2.37 3.08
C ARG A 641 -15.52 1.12 3.21
N ARG A 642 -16.85 1.27 3.38
CA ARG A 642 -17.82 0.19 3.62
C ARG A 642 -19.28 0.67 3.45
N GLY A 643 -19.74 0.84 2.22
CA GLY A 643 -21.19 0.83 1.90
C GLY A 643 -22.03 2.02 2.40
N ASP A 644 -21.50 2.95 3.19
CA ASP A 644 -22.18 4.20 3.53
C ASP A 644 -22.48 5.03 2.28
N TYR A 645 -23.58 5.77 2.33
CA TYR A 645 -23.96 6.67 1.24
C TYR A 645 -24.70 7.87 1.77
N VAL A 646 -24.57 9.00 1.09
CA VAL A 646 -25.26 10.23 1.48
C VAL A 646 -26.54 10.43 0.70
N ARG A 647 -27.48 11.13 1.33
CA ARG A 647 -28.73 11.60 0.72
C ARG A 647 -28.92 13.07 1.00
N LEU A 648 -29.46 13.79 0.03
CA LEU A 648 -29.94 15.15 0.18
C LEU A 648 -31.36 15.13 0.75
N THR A 649 -31.76 16.20 1.43
CA THR A 649 -33.14 16.39 1.90
C THR A 649 -34.05 16.45 0.68
N ALA A 650 -35.03 15.55 0.63
CA ALA A 650 -35.98 15.49 -0.47
C ALA A 650 -36.94 16.68 -0.40
N GLU A 651 -37.26 17.25 -1.55
CA GLU A 651 -38.32 18.23 -1.74
C GLU A 651 -39.51 17.63 -2.50
N GLU A 652 -40.64 18.34 -2.48
CA GLU A 652 -41.81 17.97 -3.27
C GLU A 652 -41.46 17.94 -4.77
N GLY A 653 -41.68 16.78 -5.41
CA GLY A 653 -41.33 16.52 -6.80
C GLY A 653 -39.94 15.91 -7.03
N ASP A 654 -39.18 15.59 -5.97
CA ASP A 654 -38.01 14.72 -6.08
C ASP A 654 -38.42 13.25 -6.26
N ASP A 655 -37.56 12.48 -6.93
CA ASP A 655 -37.79 11.07 -7.20
C ASP A 655 -37.89 10.25 -5.90
N ALA A 656 -38.70 9.20 -5.94
CA ALA A 656 -38.95 8.36 -4.76
C ALA A 656 -37.67 7.64 -4.32
N TYR A 657 -37.55 7.42 -3.01
CA TYR A 657 -36.44 6.68 -2.45
C TYR A 657 -36.42 5.23 -2.92
N VAL A 658 -35.25 4.77 -3.36
CA VAL A 658 -35.00 3.34 -3.60
C VAL A 658 -34.11 2.76 -2.50
N SER A 659 -34.59 1.70 -1.84
CA SER A 659 -33.83 0.98 -0.81
C SER A 659 -32.55 0.38 -1.39
N ARG A 660 -31.42 0.49 -0.67
CA ARG A 660 -30.10 0.02 -1.11
C ARG A 660 -29.26 -0.47 0.05
N LEU A 661 -28.33 -1.38 -0.24
CA LEU A 661 -27.30 -1.84 0.69
C LEU A 661 -26.41 -0.67 1.11
N GLY A 662 -26.29 -0.49 2.43
CA GLY A 662 -25.51 0.60 3.04
C GLY A 662 -26.26 1.29 4.17
N LYS A 663 -25.57 2.16 4.92
CA LYS A 663 -26.21 3.06 5.89
C LYS A 663 -26.44 4.42 5.24
N PRO A 664 -27.69 4.87 5.05
CA PRO A 664 -27.96 6.20 4.53
C PRO A 664 -27.57 7.27 5.56
N ARG A 665 -26.88 8.32 5.09
CA ARG A 665 -26.51 9.50 5.87
C ARG A 665 -27.20 10.73 5.27
N GLN A 666 -28.17 11.27 6.00
CA GLN A 666 -28.96 12.41 5.56
C GLN A 666 -28.17 13.71 5.72
N LEU A 667 -27.95 14.43 4.62
CA LEU A 667 -27.41 15.78 4.62
C LEU A 667 -28.57 16.77 4.64
N ARG A 668 -28.37 17.93 5.29
CA ARG A 668 -29.41 18.98 5.40
C ARG A 668 -29.74 19.69 4.09
N TYR A 669 -28.89 19.55 3.08
CA TYR A 669 -29.01 20.23 1.78
C TYR A 669 -30.04 19.55 0.89
N THR A 670 -30.79 20.33 0.11
CA THR A 670 -31.64 19.86 -0.98
C THR A 670 -30.91 20.01 -2.32
N GLN A 671 -31.44 19.39 -3.39
CA GLN A 671 -30.83 19.54 -4.73
C GLN A 671 -30.77 21.00 -5.20
N ARG A 672 -31.67 21.87 -4.73
CA ARG A 672 -31.72 23.31 -5.09
C ARG A 672 -30.59 24.12 -4.46
N ASN A 673 -29.94 23.62 -3.40
CA ASN A 673 -28.78 24.30 -2.82
C ASN A 673 -27.52 24.16 -3.68
N PHE A 674 -27.52 23.28 -4.69
CA PHE A 674 -26.39 23.05 -5.56
C PHE A 674 -26.48 23.92 -6.82
N LYS A 675 -25.39 24.62 -7.14
CA LYS A 675 -25.23 25.39 -8.37
C LYS A 675 -24.54 24.55 -9.44
N THR A 676 -25.16 24.38 -10.60
CA THR A 676 -24.52 23.79 -11.78
C THR A 676 -23.35 24.66 -12.24
N VAL A 677 -22.17 24.07 -12.37
CA VAL A 677 -20.94 24.72 -12.86
C VAL A 677 -20.45 24.14 -14.19
N ILE A 678 -20.87 22.91 -14.53
CA ILE A 678 -20.63 22.27 -15.84
C ILE A 678 -21.92 21.56 -16.26
N SER A 679 -22.31 21.78 -17.52
CA SER A 679 -23.31 21.01 -18.25
C SER A 679 -22.85 21.00 -19.70
N GLU A 680 -22.18 19.91 -20.10
CA GLU A 680 -21.50 19.81 -21.39
C GLU A 680 -21.90 18.52 -22.11
N GLN A 681 -22.20 18.63 -23.41
CA GLN A 681 -22.53 17.47 -24.23
C GLN A 681 -21.28 16.59 -24.46
N ALA A 682 -21.43 15.27 -24.31
CA ALA A 682 -20.40 14.32 -24.65
C ALA A 682 -20.16 14.31 -26.16
N ARG A 683 -18.89 14.37 -26.58
CA ARG A 683 -18.50 14.36 -27.99
C ARG A 683 -18.15 12.97 -28.51
N TRP A 684 -18.28 11.95 -27.66
CA TRP A 684 -17.95 10.57 -27.95
C TRP A 684 -18.89 9.64 -27.19
N MET A 685 -19.13 8.46 -27.75
CA MET A 685 -19.85 7.39 -27.07
C MET A 685 -18.89 6.53 -26.25
N ALA A 686 -19.31 6.14 -25.05
CA ALA A 686 -18.58 5.19 -24.21
C ALA A 686 -19.54 4.50 -23.23
N HIS A 687 -19.07 3.43 -22.58
CA HIS A 687 -19.77 2.81 -21.47
C HIS A 687 -19.99 3.84 -20.33
N SER A 688 -21.13 3.78 -19.64
CA SER A 688 -21.53 4.73 -18.59
C SER A 688 -20.42 5.01 -17.57
N GLY A 689 -19.83 3.96 -16.98
CA GLY A 689 -18.73 4.14 -16.02
C GLY A 689 -17.50 4.88 -16.56
N VAL A 690 -17.24 4.89 -17.87
CA VAL A 690 -16.18 5.70 -18.48
C VAL A 690 -16.59 7.17 -18.56
N LEU A 691 -17.85 7.43 -18.91
CA LEU A 691 -18.41 8.78 -18.94
C LEU A 691 -18.46 9.39 -17.52
N GLU A 692 -18.85 8.61 -16.53
CA GLU A 692 -18.89 9.06 -15.13
C GLU A 692 -17.48 9.32 -14.56
N ALA A 693 -16.50 8.46 -14.87
CA ALA A 693 -15.10 8.75 -14.53
C ALA A 693 -14.63 10.05 -15.19
N HIS A 694 -15.09 10.34 -16.41
CA HIS A 694 -14.81 11.60 -17.09
C HIS A 694 -15.50 12.79 -16.43
N ALA A 695 -16.75 12.65 -15.97
CA ALA A 695 -17.44 13.69 -15.21
C ALA A 695 -16.71 14.04 -13.91
N PHE A 696 -16.24 13.03 -13.18
CA PHE A 696 -15.35 13.24 -12.03
C PHE A 696 -14.07 14.00 -12.44
N LEU A 697 -13.42 13.60 -13.54
CA LEU A 697 -12.23 14.31 -14.04
C LEU A 697 -12.53 15.77 -14.42
N LEU A 698 -13.71 16.07 -14.95
CA LEU A 698 -14.15 17.46 -15.23
C LEU A 698 -14.35 18.26 -13.94
N ALA A 699 -14.98 17.66 -12.92
CA ALA A 699 -15.12 18.27 -11.61
C ALA A 699 -13.75 18.57 -10.98
N LEU A 700 -12.83 17.61 -11.02
CA LEU A 700 -11.47 17.76 -10.52
C LEU A 700 -10.70 18.85 -11.29
N LYS A 701 -10.77 18.84 -12.63
CA LYS A 701 -10.20 19.89 -13.48
C LYS A 701 -10.70 21.27 -13.09
N TRP A 702 -12.01 21.40 -12.81
CA TRP A 702 -12.62 22.66 -12.40
C TRP A 702 -12.11 23.13 -11.03
N ILE A 703 -11.99 22.23 -10.05
CA ILE A 703 -11.39 22.54 -8.74
C ILE A 703 -9.95 23.03 -8.90
N CYS A 704 -9.14 22.30 -9.68
CA CYS A 704 -7.72 22.58 -9.88
C CYS A 704 -7.43 23.93 -10.57
N ARG A 705 -8.41 24.58 -11.21
CA ARG A 705 -8.24 25.91 -11.83
C ARG A 705 -8.05 27.03 -10.80
N HIS A 706 -8.37 26.76 -9.52
CA HIS A 706 -8.35 27.74 -8.45
C HIS A 706 -7.26 27.38 -7.44
N ALA A 707 -6.17 28.16 -7.42
CA ALA A 707 -5.06 27.96 -6.48
C ALA A 707 -5.52 27.86 -5.02
N LYS A 708 -6.52 28.66 -4.62
CA LYS A 708 -7.10 28.65 -3.27
C LYS A 708 -7.75 27.32 -2.85
N LYS A 709 -8.03 26.43 -3.80
CA LYS A 709 -8.62 25.11 -3.54
C LYS A 709 -7.59 23.98 -3.51
N HIS A 710 -6.32 24.28 -3.84
CA HIS A 710 -5.22 23.31 -3.73
C HIS A 710 -4.95 22.99 -2.26
N GLY A 711 -4.34 21.84 -1.96
CA GLY A 711 -3.98 21.48 -0.58
C GLY A 711 -5.16 21.05 0.32
N HIS A 712 -6.31 20.68 -0.23
CA HIS A 712 -7.51 20.35 0.55
C HIS A 712 -7.93 18.88 0.43
N LYS A 713 -8.65 18.41 1.44
CA LYS A 713 -9.50 17.21 1.34
C LYS A 713 -10.81 17.62 0.65
N VAL A 714 -11.18 16.99 -0.46
CA VAL A 714 -12.33 17.45 -1.28
C VAL A 714 -13.44 16.41 -1.28
N PRO A 715 -14.64 16.71 -0.72
CA PRO A 715 -15.77 15.79 -0.72
C PRO A 715 -16.48 15.78 -2.08
N PHE A 716 -16.31 14.68 -2.80
CA PHE A 716 -16.96 14.40 -4.08
C PHE A 716 -18.13 13.45 -3.89
N LEU A 717 -19.29 13.81 -4.43
CA LEU A 717 -20.51 13.00 -4.46
C LEU A 717 -20.65 12.39 -5.84
N ILE A 718 -20.52 11.06 -5.94
CA ILE A 718 -20.52 10.31 -7.21
C ILE A 718 -21.52 9.15 -7.12
N ASP A 719 -22.24 8.86 -8.19
CA ASP A 719 -23.27 7.81 -8.24
C ASP A 719 -22.85 6.49 -8.93
N ALA A 720 -21.73 6.42 -9.67
CA ALA A 720 -21.10 5.12 -9.94
C ALA A 720 -20.19 4.64 -8.81
N LYS A 721 -20.65 3.60 -8.12
CA LYS A 721 -19.80 2.79 -7.21
C LYS A 721 -18.54 2.24 -7.89
N VAL A 722 -18.59 1.94 -9.20
CA VAL A 722 -17.41 1.49 -9.97
C VAL A 722 -16.35 2.60 -10.03
N VAL A 723 -16.77 3.85 -10.22
CA VAL A 723 -15.88 5.01 -10.30
C VAL A 723 -15.34 5.36 -8.92
N VAL A 724 -16.21 5.38 -7.90
CA VAL A 724 -15.82 5.54 -6.49
C VAL A 724 -14.73 4.52 -6.12
N GLY A 725 -14.98 3.22 -6.36
CA GLY A 725 -14.02 2.17 -6.04
C GLY A 725 -12.71 2.25 -6.82
N ALA A 726 -12.76 2.60 -8.12
CA ALA A 726 -11.57 2.72 -8.96
C ALA A 726 -10.66 3.90 -8.55
N ILE A 727 -11.25 5.06 -8.22
CA ILE A 727 -10.50 6.25 -7.80
C ILE A 727 -9.95 6.06 -6.39
N THR A 728 -10.75 5.54 -5.44
CA THR A 728 -10.30 5.28 -4.06
C THR A 728 -9.13 4.29 -4.02
N LYS A 729 -9.15 3.24 -4.86
CA LYS A 729 -8.02 2.31 -5.01
C LYS A 729 -6.85 2.91 -5.79
N GLY A 730 -7.09 3.93 -6.61
CA GLY A 730 -6.12 4.54 -7.52
C GLY A 730 -5.82 3.73 -8.79
N ARG A 731 -6.47 2.58 -8.97
CA ARG A 731 -6.28 1.67 -10.11
C ARG A 731 -7.54 0.92 -10.48
N SER A 732 -7.57 0.43 -11.72
CA SER A 732 -8.62 -0.47 -12.22
C SER A 732 -8.03 -1.45 -13.23
N SER A 733 -8.55 -2.69 -13.22
CA SER A 733 -8.27 -3.69 -14.26
C SER A 733 -8.93 -3.34 -15.59
N ALA A 734 -9.96 -2.49 -15.58
CA ALA A 734 -10.62 -2.00 -16.79
C ALA A 734 -9.71 -0.97 -17.49
N ARG A 735 -9.11 -1.38 -18.62
CA ARG A 735 -8.22 -0.54 -19.43
C ARG A 735 -8.86 0.78 -19.87
N SER A 736 -10.18 0.79 -20.09
CA SER A 736 -10.95 1.97 -20.49
C SER A 736 -10.96 3.09 -19.44
N LEU A 737 -10.82 2.78 -18.15
CA LEU A 737 -10.78 3.77 -17.07
C LEU A 737 -9.38 4.34 -16.84
N ARG A 738 -8.33 3.64 -17.27
CA ARG A 738 -6.94 3.94 -16.90
C ARG A 738 -6.49 5.33 -17.32
N THR A 739 -6.74 5.73 -18.56
CA THR A 739 -6.37 7.06 -19.05
C THR A 739 -7.01 8.15 -18.20
N CYS A 740 -8.26 7.95 -17.79
CA CYS A 740 -8.97 8.87 -16.91
C CYS A 740 -8.35 8.89 -15.49
N LEU A 741 -8.04 7.71 -14.92
CA LEU A 741 -7.40 7.59 -13.61
C LEU A 741 -6.00 8.24 -13.59
N ARG A 742 -5.19 8.05 -14.64
CA ARG A 742 -3.88 8.72 -14.79
C ARG A 742 -4.05 10.23 -14.85
N SER A 743 -5.01 10.71 -15.64
CA SER A 743 -5.31 12.15 -15.73
C SER A 743 -5.78 12.72 -14.40
N ALA A 744 -6.62 11.99 -13.67
CA ALA A 744 -7.07 12.40 -12.35
C ALA A 744 -5.91 12.41 -11.34
N ALA A 745 -5.09 11.36 -11.31
CA ALA A 745 -3.91 11.27 -10.44
C ALA A 745 -2.95 12.45 -10.67
N ALA A 746 -2.70 12.85 -11.92
CA ALA A 746 -1.88 14.02 -12.23
C ALA A 746 -2.45 15.32 -11.64
N HIS A 747 -3.77 15.53 -11.70
CA HIS A 747 -4.42 16.71 -11.09
C HIS A 747 -4.39 16.67 -9.57
N VAL A 748 -4.63 15.50 -8.98
CA VAL A 748 -4.57 15.28 -7.53
C VAL A 748 -3.19 15.62 -6.99
N MET A 749 -2.14 15.07 -7.59
CA MET A 749 -0.76 15.31 -7.16
C MET A 749 -0.31 16.75 -7.43
N ALA A 750 -0.62 17.31 -8.60
CA ALA A 750 -0.23 18.68 -8.95
C ALA A 750 -0.86 19.75 -8.06
N ALA A 751 -2.09 19.52 -7.59
CA ALA A 751 -2.82 20.44 -6.73
C ALA A 751 -2.81 20.02 -5.24
N ASN A 752 -2.00 19.02 -4.87
CA ASN A 752 -1.89 18.51 -3.50
C ASN A 752 -3.26 18.19 -2.85
N LEU A 753 -4.19 17.61 -3.63
CA LEU A 753 -5.55 17.31 -3.17
C LEU A 753 -5.62 15.93 -2.50
N LEU A 754 -6.60 15.76 -1.61
CA LEU A 754 -7.05 14.44 -1.16
C LEU A 754 -8.53 14.25 -1.53
N PRO A 755 -8.85 13.61 -2.67
CA PRO A 755 -10.24 13.31 -3.01
C PRO A 755 -10.86 12.38 -1.97
N ARG A 756 -12.01 12.78 -1.43
CA ARG A 756 -12.86 11.97 -0.56
C ARG A 756 -14.10 11.64 -1.37
N LEU A 757 -14.21 10.39 -1.83
CA LEU A 757 -15.27 9.94 -2.73
C LEU A 757 -16.40 9.35 -1.89
N ILE A 758 -17.59 9.94 -1.97
CA ILE A 758 -18.78 9.50 -1.24
C ILE A 758 -19.82 9.06 -2.27
N TYR A 759 -20.41 7.89 -2.07
CA TYR A 759 -21.52 7.44 -2.91
C TYR A 759 -22.78 8.26 -2.62
N ILE A 760 -23.40 8.79 -3.67
CA ILE A 760 -24.74 9.40 -3.64
C ILE A 760 -25.64 8.65 -4.62
N PRO A 761 -26.89 8.28 -4.27
CA PRO A 761 -27.81 7.71 -5.23
C PRO A 761 -28.21 8.70 -6.32
N SER A 762 -28.45 8.23 -7.55
CA SER A 762 -28.78 9.08 -8.70
C SER A 762 -30.03 9.95 -8.47
N GLU A 763 -31.07 9.43 -7.80
CA GLU A 763 -32.26 10.23 -7.46
C GLU A 763 -31.97 11.41 -6.52
N SER A 764 -30.86 11.34 -5.80
CA SER A 764 -30.41 12.37 -4.87
C SER A 764 -29.26 13.21 -5.47
N ASN A 765 -28.76 12.87 -6.65
CA ASN A 765 -27.57 13.46 -7.23
C ASN A 765 -27.91 14.79 -7.93
N PRO A 766 -27.47 15.95 -7.40
CA PRO A 766 -27.79 17.24 -8.00
C PRO A 766 -27.09 17.47 -9.36
N ALA A 767 -26.17 16.59 -9.75
CA ALA A 767 -25.52 16.61 -11.05
C ALA A 767 -26.28 15.84 -12.15
N ASP A 768 -27.33 15.07 -11.82
CA ASP A 768 -28.09 14.27 -12.81
C ASP A 768 -28.80 15.16 -13.84
N ARG A 769 -29.61 16.12 -13.40
CA ARG A 769 -30.30 17.04 -14.33
C ARG A 769 -29.35 17.75 -15.31
N PRO A 770 -28.23 18.36 -14.89
CA PRO A 770 -27.30 18.98 -15.82
C PRO A 770 -26.52 17.98 -16.69
N SER A 771 -26.32 16.72 -16.28
CA SER A 771 -25.71 15.68 -17.13
C SER A 771 -26.61 15.26 -18.29
N ARG A 772 -27.93 15.45 -18.14
CA ARG A 772 -28.99 15.25 -19.15
C ARG A 772 -29.32 16.51 -19.96
N GLY A 773 -28.55 17.59 -19.82
CA GLY A 773 -28.76 18.86 -20.53
C GLY A 773 -29.94 19.69 -20.00
N ARG A 774 -30.51 19.34 -18.84
CA ARG A 774 -31.61 20.08 -18.21
C ARG A 774 -31.05 21.14 -17.26
N ARG A 775 -31.28 22.43 -17.55
CA ARG A 775 -30.88 23.53 -16.64
C ARG A 775 -31.84 23.61 -15.45
N GLN A 776 -31.31 23.68 -14.22
CA GLN A 776 -32.12 24.07 -13.08
C GLN A 776 -32.63 25.51 -13.28
N ARG A 777 -33.94 25.75 -13.10
CA ARG A 777 -34.47 27.12 -13.01
C ARG A 777 -33.85 27.78 -11.77
N PRO A 778 -33.27 28.99 -11.86
CA PRO A 778 -32.81 29.69 -10.67
C PRO A 778 -34.01 29.91 -9.72
N PRO A 779 -33.80 29.92 -8.39
CA PRO A 779 -34.87 30.23 -7.46
C PRO A 779 -35.45 31.61 -7.83
N ALA A 780 -36.78 31.71 -7.88
CA ALA A 780 -37.43 33.00 -8.02
C ALA A 780 -37.02 33.87 -6.82
N ASN A 781 -36.39 35.02 -7.08
CA ASN A 781 -36.19 36.05 -6.07
C ASN A 781 -37.57 36.51 -5.57
N ARG A 782 -38.12 35.86 -4.55
CA ARG A 782 -39.18 36.45 -3.73
C ARG A 782 -38.48 37.25 -2.64
N PRO A 783 -38.57 38.59 -2.62
CA PRO A 783 -38.13 39.35 -1.47
C PRO A 783 -38.93 38.87 -0.26
N VAL A 784 -38.22 38.52 0.81
CA VAL A 784 -38.82 38.24 2.11
C VAL A 784 -39.52 39.53 2.54
N ARG A 785 -40.85 39.59 2.39
CA ARG A 785 -41.65 40.61 3.06
C ARG A 785 -41.59 40.28 4.55
N SER A 786 -40.94 41.14 5.32
CA SER A 786 -41.02 41.16 6.77
C SER A 786 -42.45 41.45 7.20
N SER A 787 -43.22 40.40 7.46
CA SER A 787 -44.51 40.53 8.16
C SER A 787 -44.23 40.71 9.65
N ILE A 788 -43.88 41.94 10.05
CA ILE A 788 -44.04 42.38 11.44
C ILE A 788 -45.55 42.59 11.64
N GLY A 789 -46.22 41.58 12.19
CA GLY A 789 -47.59 41.69 12.64
C GLY A 789 -47.66 42.61 13.86
N LYS A 790 -48.31 43.77 13.69
CA LYS A 790 -48.78 44.57 14.83
C LYS A 790 -49.94 43.83 15.49
N GLN A 791 -49.67 43.16 16.60
CA GLN A 791 -50.69 42.67 17.53
C GLN A 791 -51.26 43.87 18.29
N LYS A 792 -52.52 44.24 18.00
CA LYS A 792 -53.31 45.16 18.83
C LYS A 792 -53.89 44.34 19.99
N PHE A 793 -53.44 44.61 21.21
CA PHE A 793 -54.19 44.28 22.41
C PHE A 793 -55.40 45.23 22.54
N ARG A 794 -56.59 44.65 22.77
CA ARG A 794 -57.74 45.35 23.33
C ARG A 794 -58.47 44.36 24.24
N MET A 795 -58.38 44.67 25.54
CA MET A 795 -59.02 44.10 26.74
C MET A 795 -59.01 42.58 26.89
#